data_AF-A0AAC9NFX4-F1
#
_entry.id   AF-A0AAC9NFX4-F1
#
_cell.length_a   1.000
_cell.length_b   1.000
_cell.length_c   1.000
_cell.angle_alpha   90.00
_cell.angle_beta   90.00
_cell.angle_gamma   90.00
#
_symmetry.space_group_name_H-M   'P 1'
#
loop_
_entity.id
_entity.type
_entity.pdbx_description
1 polymer ?
#
loop_
_entity_poly.entity_id
_entity_poly.type
_entity_poly.pdbx_seq_one_letter_code
_entity_poly.pdbx_strand_id
1 'polypeptide(L)'
;MLEKYRYVLAFVLCVLLGQLSPLYAQFTIQESFTHQTVNSKVVLGDHAILTASQGLDRSGEGWLRLTSDGMNQKGYAIIEESFPSDRGVLIDFEYKSWRRRDGNTKGGADGISVFLYDGSIPKGKFRLGSYGGSLGYGSGNNTYGVTGGYIAVGLDEYGNFTHEAVGRPNTNGSFAQSVVLRGKVTNDLRTTARYLTHIKKPGGKNIDNSEFIYSRPDDYNFYRRVQIEMKPILEEDRSKKKPDGSYALKKKFHIKVRLQSEHKGGFVEVLDYKYDELPYETLKIGFAASTGAAVNIHEIRDLNVTTPEGLMINKSVNLLEAKKGDKLSYTLEMSNHSSDLYKDFKLNDYLSTIKEFFRVDEIFFDNRGNYKNTLTPPSNIPSIYSAKSIENWKVNLDAHSSSRVIINGTVIGYPGLGVLSNEAYLDVSNLKLPYVDPTKIRSIAHTNIVGKPHPKPSISSDVSVICEGDEAILIAKKPLTTIGTVESYRWFKDGNLFKVREVGDDLEDRIIEELLPIESIRVTEPGEYSVVYVINGVSSEESAIVKINVNPIPKLKLKNNSDVLSYTLNVGDSFVLPIMITDNARDVITWYDTNGEEIIDRTSPKVFNQAGVYNYTVVAENANGCSDIKNIQVNVFNNEDCPPTYERYWATDYTAWYSALTGGVSNKSNAIDGRPDTYSTITVGLGLLGLGTTWQNIYFKEDQAAGTPVTVKLGKEYSGLVALGGITVVGLDANGKKIGTLQGVDGGLVDLLAADNVLEYTFVPSNKKGPQKYRGVQVVLGSTVGVAQNAKVYGAYVTKTVDNPSCAAVLPNINPNVLDVLHGVEDIGLGVASATASVSHPWNAVDDDPNSYAVIARGVAVANMASLTVVFKQTALPGDELHITAENKNPGVLSLELVKGFKIQRYLGDKKVGEPLTESNGALRLRLLGIGGRDRYRIIVAPSTEPFDRVKISYGSVVGVLGDFTHIYNVDLVPRVEVGMEIKTDQYGYELEQVLQLCEGEPLRIQPQNSHCTSYEVYTSEKGTTRLPALEDMFTIDLSKNYKAGDEFTVYVQAVRNGCTIGSRTPIKIKINSLPSVERVIAKDHKGKQTTVVDQVMIKGGQSLQLSSIVSGEIQRYDWEYLLDTENEWKAFPFATVDNPEVEVRSTILERDKDNKVIFDQNDRPIIKQQGGVFITKHGTGVLIIAFPKDAKVNGENWHNKKGKVRLTITNLTGCSTSVIYDLTFLRGFREGIFSNPMLPSKKTK
;
A
#
# COMPACT_ATOMS: atom_id res chain seq x y z
N MET A 1 -23.15 -32.55 10.12
CA MET A 1 -21.90 -32.26 9.36
C MET A 1 -22.12 -32.30 7.85
N LEU A 2 -22.84 -33.27 7.28
CA LEU A 2 -23.07 -33.38 5.83
C LEU A 2 -23.88 -32.21 5.18
N GLU A 3 -24.75 -31.52 5.92
CA GLU A 3 -25.57 -30.42 5.37
C GLU A 3 -24.80 -29.11 5.20
N LYS A 4 -23.83 -28.79 6.07
CA LYS A 4 -22.98 -27.58 5.92
C LYS A 4 -22.08 -27.67 4.69
N TYR A 5 -21.63 -28.87 4.31
CA TYR A 5 -20.84 -29.06 3.10
C TYR A 5 -21.65 -28.91 1.82
N ARG A 6 -22.99 -29.09 1.83
CA ARG A 6 -23.83 -28.87 0.64
C ARG A 6 -23.90 -27.41 0.23
N TYR A 7 -23.99 -26.49 1.20
CA TYR A 7 -24.02 -25.05 0.92
C TYR A 7 -22.65 -24.50 0.53
N VAL A 8 -21.57 -25.00 1.14
CA VAL A 8 -20.20 -24.65 0.76
C VAL A 8 -19.85 -25.23 -0.61
N LEU A 9 -20.23 -26.48 -0.90
CA LEU A 9 -20.03 -27.08 -2.22
C LEU A 9 -20.89 -26.38 -3.28
N ALA A 10 -22.13 -25.99 -2.98
CA ALA A 10 -22.95 -25.20 -3.89
C ALA A 10 -22.40 -23.79 -4.11
N PHE A 11 -21.84 -23.15 -3.08
CA PHE A 11 -21.18 -21.84 -3.19
C PHE A 11 -19.87 -21.94 -3.98
N VAL A 12 -19.05 -22.96 -3.71
CA VAL A 12 -17.83 -23.27 -4.47
C VAL A 12 -18.16 -23.63 -5.92
N LEU A 13 -19.24 -24.39 -6.17
CA LEU A 13 -19.72 -24.68 -7.52
C LEU A 13 -20.25 -23.40 -8.22
N CYS A 14 -20.95 -22.51 -7.51
CA CYS A 14 -21.39 -21.22 -8.05
C CYS A 14 -20.23 -20.24 -8.30
N VAL A 15 -19.15 -20.30 -7.50
CA VAL A 15 -17.93 -19.51 -7.70
C VAL A 15 -17.07 -20.08 -8.84
N LEU A 16 -16.95 -21.42 -8.95
CA LEU A 16 -16.30 -22.08 -10.10
C LEU A 16 -17.10 -21.93 -11.40
N LEU A 17 -18.44 -21.96 -11.33
CA LEU A 17 -19.31 -21.67 -12.47
C LEU A 17 -19.37 -20.17 -12.79
N GLY A 18 -19.19 -19.29 -11.79
CA GLY A 18 -19.05 -17.85 -11.96
C GLY A 18 -17.75 -17.45 -12.68
N GLN A 19 -16.66 -18.18 -12.43
CA GLN A 19 -15.38 -18.07 -13.16
C GLN A 19 -15.40 -18.68 -14.58
N LEU A 20 -16.49 -19.37 -14.94
CA LEU A 20 -16.76 -19.85 -16.30
C LEU A 20 -17.83 -19.02 -17.00
N SER A 21 -18.05 -17.77 -16.57
CA SER A 21 -18.73 -16.79 -17.39
C SER A 21 -17.71 -16.27 -18.42
N PRO A 22 -17.75 -16.66 -19.71
CA PRO A 22 -17.00 -15.94 -20.72
C PRO A 22 -17.40 -14.47 -20.62
N LEU A 23 -16.44 -13.63 -20.20
CA LEU A 23 -16.51 -12.19 -20.40
C LEU A 23 -16.45 -12.01 -21.92
N TYR A 24 -17.60 -12.12 -22.58
CA TYR A 24 -17.66 -12.01 -24.02
C TYR A 24 -17.14 -10.64 -24.42
N ALA A 25 -16.15 -10.61 -25.32
CA ALA A 25 -15.61 -9.38 -25.84
C ALA A 25 -16.67 -8.59 -26.63
N GLN A 26 -16.60 -7.26 -26.68
CA GLN A 26 -17.25 -6.55 -27.78
C GLN A 26 -16.62 -7.08 -29.08
N PHE A 27 -17.46 -7.45 -30.03
CA PHE A 27 -17.03 -8.03 -31.30
C PHE A 27 -17.09 -6.92 -32.35
N THR A 28 -15.97 -6.70 -33.02
CA THR A 28 -15.89 -5.80 -34.18
C THR A 28 -15.29 -6.61 -35.32
N ILE A 29 -16.02 -6.73 -36.42
CA ILE A 29 -15.52 -7.42 -37.62
C ILE A 29 -15.44 -6.39 -38.75
N GLN A 30 -14.25 -6.21 -39.30
CA GLN A 30 -14.01 -5.38 -40.47
C GLN A 30 -13.37 -6.25 -41.55
N GLU A 31 -13.97 -6.23 -42.74
CA GLU A 31 -13.51 -6.99 -43.90
C GLU A 31 -13.83 -6.20 -45.17
N SER A 32 -12.78 -5.79 -45.91
CA SER A 32 -12.97 -4.99 -47.12
C SER A 32 -13.46 -5.83 -48.29
N PHE A 33 -13.08 -7.12 -48.35
CA PHE A 33 -13.23 -7.99 -49.51
C PHE A 33 -12.50 -7.51 -50.79
N THR A 34 -11.65 -6.49 -50.68
CA THR A 34 -10.97 -5.88 -51.83
C THR A 34 -9.70 -6.61 -52.27
N HIS A 35 -9.22 -7.55 -51.45
CA HIS A 35 -7.94 -8.23 -51.63
C HIS A 35 -8.12 -9.71 -52.02
N GLN A 36 -7.00 -10.40 -52.25
CA GLN A 36 -6.98 -11.79 -52.72
C GLN A 36 -7.30 -12.82 -51.62
N THR A 37 -7.27 -12.41 -50.36
CA THR A 37 -7.58 -13.25 -49.19
C THR A 37 -8.50 -12.48 -48.24
N VAL A 38 -9.16 -13.20 -47.33
CA VAL A 38 -10.02 -12.66 -46.27
C VAL A 38 -9.45 -12.99 -44.90
N ASN A 39 -9.94 -12.29 -43.89
CA ASN A 39 -9.68 -12.61 -42.48
C ASN A 39 -9.92 -14.10 -42.19
N SER A 40 -9.04 -14.71 -41.39
CA SER A 40 -9.12 -16.11 -40.94
C SER A 40 -10.47 -16.50 -40.29
N LYS A 41 -11.25 -15.53 -39.81
CA LYS A 41 -12.59 -15.70 -39.23
C LYS A 41 -13.72 -15.78 -40.26
N VAL A 42 -13.46 -15.46 -41.53
CA VAL A 42 -14.45 -15.48 -42.61
C VAL A 42 -14.34 -16.79 -43.38
N VAL A 43 -15.48 -17.44 -43.60
CA VAL A 43 -15.57 -18.68 -44.38
C VAL A 43 -16.45 -18.44 -45.60
N LEU A 44 -15.87 -18.61 -46.78
CA LEU A 44 -16.56 -18.54 -48.07
C LEU A 44 -16.99 -19.94 -48.52
N GLY A 45 -18.12 -20.04 -49.21
CA GLY A 45 -18.60 -21.32 -49.74
C GLY A 45 -19.56 -21.22 -50.92
N ASP A 46 -19.85 -22.38 -51.50
CA ASP A 46 -20.58 -22.54 -52.76
C ASP A 46 -19.96 -21.71 -53.91
N HIS A 47 -20.70 -20.79 -54.54
CA HIS A 47 -20.22 -19.99 -55.68
C HIS A 47 -19.50 -18.68 -55.29
N ALA A 48 -19.29 -18.45 -53.99
CA ALA A 48 -18.67 -17.22 -53.52
C ALA A 48 -17.18 -17.17 -53.89
N ILE A 49 -16.74 -16.06 -54.50
CA ILE A 49 -15.34 -15.81 -54.88
C ILE A 49 -14.91 -14.39 -54.52
N LEU A 50 -13.63 -14.19 -54.24
CA LEU A 50 -13.02 -12.86 -54.21
C LEU A 50 -12.60 -12.48 -55.63
N THR A 51 -13.11 -11.39 -56.18
CA THR A 51 -12.83 -11.00 -57.56
C THR A 51 -11.34 -10.72 -57.80
N ALA A 52 -10.64 -10.17 -56.80
CA ALA A 52 -9.19 -9.97 -56.85
C ALA A 52 -8.40 -11.30 -56.88
N SER A 53 -8.88 -12.34 -56.19
CA SER A 53 -8.23 -13.67 -56.21
C SER A 53 -8.32 -14.34 -57.58
N GLN A 54 -9.33 -13.97 -58.37
CA GLN A 54 -9.57 -14.49 -59.72
C GLN A 54 -8.98 -13.60 -60.81
N GLY A 55 -8.27 -12.51 -60.44
CA GLY A 55 -7.73 -11.54 -61.40
C GLY A 55 -8.78 -10.71 -62.14
N LEU A 56 -10.03 -10.69 -61.66
CA LEU A 56 -11.10 -9.86 -62.23
C LEU A 56 -10.94 -8.39 -61.84
N ASP A 57 -10.40 -8.14 -60.66
CA ASP A 57 -10.02 -6.82 -60.15
C ASP A 57 -8.56 -6.86 -59.67
N ARG A 58 -7.91 -5.69 -59.59
CA ARG A 58 -6.61 -5.58 -58.93
C ARG A 58 -6.79 -5.78 -57.42
N SER A 59 -5.78 -6.34 -56.74
CA SER A 59 -5.80 -6.42 -55.28
C SER A 59 -5.89 -5.00 -54.69
N GLY A 60 -6.88 -4.76 -53.83
CA GLY A 60 -7.24 -3.45 -53.31
C GLY A 60 -8.45 -2.80 -53.99
N GLU A 61 -8.89 -3.33 -55.14
CA GLU A 61 -10.06 -2.85 -55.90
C GLU A 61 -11.17 -3.93 -56.01
N GLY A 62 -10.98 -5.09 -55.38
CA GLY A 62 -11.86 -6.25 -55.47
C GLY A 62 -13.18 -6.14 -54.69
N TRP A 63 -14.00 -7.18 -54.83
CA TRP A 63 -15.28 -7.38 -54.16
C TRP A 63 -15.43 -8.87 -53.80
N LEU A 64 -16.25 -9.17 -52.80
CA LEU A 64 -16.78 -10.52 -52.61
C LEU A 64 -17.98 -10.70 -53.52
N ARG A 65 -17.83 -11.54 -54.55
CA ARG A 65 -18.92 -11.95 -55.43
C ARG A 65 -19.58 -13.20 -54.87
N LEU A 66 -20.83 -13.07 -54.44
CA LEU A 66 -21.63 -14.17 -53.89
C LEU A 66 -22.25 -15.03 -54.99
N THR A 67 -22.66 -14.45 -56.12
CA THR A 67 -23.05 -15.21 -57.32
C THR A 67 -22.60 -14.51 -58.59
N SER A 68 -22.50 -15.27 -59.68
CA SER A 68 -22.41 -14.70 -61.04
C SER A 68 -23.80 -14.57 -61.66
N ASP A 69 -23.89 -14.09 -62.90
CA ASP A 69 -25.12 -14.14 -63.73
C ASP A 69 -25.36 -15.55 -64.33
N GLY A 70 -25.03 -16.59 -63.56
CA GLY A 70 -25.39 -17.98 -63.81
C GLY A 70 -26.75 -18.31 -63.20
N MET A 71 -27.48 -19.26 -63.78
CA MET A 71 -28.78 -19.71 -63.25
C MET A 71 -28.59 -20.68 -62.08
N ASN A 72 -29.57 -20.71 -61.17
CA ASN A 72 -29.64 -21.66 -60.04
C ASN A 72 -28.38 -21.68 -59.15
N GLN A 73 -27.73 -20.54 -58.97
CA GLN A 73 -26.55 -20.40 -58.11
C GLN A 73 -26.92 -19.96 -56.71
N LYS A 74 -26.07 -20.31 -55.77
CA LYS A 74 -25.99 -19.69 -54.45
C LYS A 74 -24.55 -19.61 -54.01
N GLY A 75 -24.21 -18.60 -53.24
CA GLY A 75 -22.92 -18.43 -52.61
C GLY A 75 -23.08 -17.74 -51.27
N TYR A 76 -22.17 -18.02 -50.34
CA TYR A 76 -22.24 -17.46 -49.00
C TYR A 76 -20.89 -17.09 -48.42
N ALA A 77 -20.94 -16.21 -47.43
CA ALA A 77 -19.87 -15.94 -46.49
C ALA A 77 -20.44 -15.96 -45.07
N ILE A 78 -19.82 -16.71 -44.15
CA ILE A 78 -20.15 -16.65 -42.72
C ILE A 78 -18.97 -16.11 -41.93
N ILE A 79 -19.28 -15.45 -40.81
CA ILE A 79 -18.30 -14.98 -39.85
C ILE A 79 -18.31 -15.92 -38.64
N GLU A 80 -17.19 -16.55 -38.34
CA GLU A 80 -17.06 -17.56 -37.27
C GLU A 80 -16.96 -16.96 -35.86
N GLU A 81 -16.93 -15.64 -35.74
CA GLU A 81 -16.98 -14.94 -34.47
C GLU A 81 -18.44 -14.75 -34.00
N SER A 82 -18.76 -15.35 -32.86
CA SER A 82 -20.10 -15.23 -32.25
C SER A 82 -20.18 -14.04 -31.30
N PHE A 83 -21.37 -13.47 -31.15
CA PHE A 83 -21.66 -12.40 -30.20
C PHE A 83 -22.85 -12.71 -29.29
N PRO A 84 -22.86 -12.21 -28.05
CA PRO A 84 -24.02 -12.33 -27.16
C PRO A 84 -25.24 -11.61 -27.71
N SER A 85 -26.41 -12.25 -27.68
CA SER A 85 -27.65 -11.62 -28.14
C SER A 85 -28.11 -10.43 -27.29
N ASP A 86 -27.57 -10.25 -26.08
CA ASP A 86 -27.88 -9.13 -25.19
C ASP A 86 -27.13 -7.82 -25.52
N ARG A 87 -26.21 -7.84 -26.49
CA ARG A 87 -25.51 -6.65 -26.98
C ARG A 87 -26.07 -6.11 -28.29
N GLY A 88 -26.76 -6.95 -29.06
CA GLY A 88 -27.20 -6.62 -30.42
C GLY A 88 -26.06 -6.49 -31.42
N VAL A 89 -26.41 -6.07 -32.64
CA VAL A 89 -25.47 -5.92 -33.75
C VAL A 89 -25.87 -4.79 -34.68
N LEU A 90 -24.88 -4.11 -35.25
CA LEU A 90 -24.98 -3.19 -36.37
C LEU A 90 -24.11 -3.74 -37.51
N ILE A 91 -24.71 -4.01 -38.67
CA ILE A 91 -24.05 -4.52 -39.86
C ILE A 91 -24.12 -3.44 -40.93
N ASP A 92 -22.99 -3.07 -41.51
CA ASP A 92 -22.87 -2.02 -42.53
C ASP A 92 -21.99 -2.54 -43.68
N PHE A 93 -22.46 -2.44 -44.93
CA PHE A 93 -21.69 -2.85 -46.11
C PHE A 93 -22.20 -2.20 -47.39
N GLU A 94 -21.35 -2.15 -48.41
CA GLU A 94 -21.72 -1.76 -49.77
C GLU A 94 -22.09 -2.99 -50.60
N TYR A 95 -23.04 -2.85 -51.53
CA TYR A 95 -23.36 -3.91 -52.47
C TYR A 95 -23.60 -3.39 -53.89
N LYS A 96 -23.36 -4.26 -54.86
CA LYS A 96 -23.74 -4.06 -56.26
C LYS A 96 -24.45 -5.29 -56.78
N SER A 97 -25.50 -5.05 -57.54
CA SER A 97 -26.24 -6.10 -58.23
C SER A 97 -26.62 -5.68 -59.64
N TRP A 98 -26.24 -6.49 -60.62
CA TRP A 98 -26.48 -6.24 -62.04
C TRP A 98 -26.36 -7.53 -62.85
N ARG A 99 -26.75 -7.50 -64.13
CA ARG A 99 -26.55 -8.62 -65.06
C ARG A 99 -26.02 -8.18 -66.40
N ARG A 100 -25.29 -9.10 -67.04
CA ARG A 100 -24.81 -8.93 -68.42
C ARG A 100 -25.75 -9.58 -69.44
N ARG A 101 -26.67 -10.44 -68.97
CA ARG A 101 -27.64 -11.19 -69.77
C ARG A 101 -28.87 -11.53 -68.93
N ASP A 102 -29.99 -11.83 -69.58
CA ASP A 102 -31.13 -12.45 -68.91
C ASP A 102 -30.89 -13.96 -68.69
N GLY A 103 -31.61 -14.52 -67.73
CA GLY A 103 -31.75 -15.96 -67.56
C GLY A 103 -32.84 -16.54 -68.48
N ASN A 104 -33.53 -17.57 -68.02
CA ASN A 104 -34.71 -18.13 -68.69
C ASN A 104 -35.94 -17.20 -68.61
N THR A 105 -35.95 -16.25 -67.67
CA THR A 105 -36.99 -15.23 -67.53
C THR A 105 -36.37 -13.83 -67.50
N LYS A 106 -37.09 -12.83 -68.02
CA LYS A 106 -36.66 -11.44 -68.00
C LYS A 106 -36.66 -10.87 -66.57
N GLY A 107 -35.62 -10.11 -66.23
CA GLY A 107 -35.48 -9.41 -64.95
C GLY A 107 -34.23 -9.83 -64.15
N GLY A 108 -33.84 -9.00 -63.18
CA GLY A 108 -32.76 -9.31 -62.23
C GLY A 108 -33.27 -10.12 -61.04
N ALA A 109 -32.48 -11.11 -60.61
CA ALA A 109 -32.87 -12.02 -59.54
C ALA A 109 -31.70 -12.79 -58.93
N ASP A 110 -31.88 -13.41 -57.77
CA ASP A 110 -33.04 -13.28 -56.87
C ASP A 110 -32.75 -12.25 -55.76
N GLY A 111 -31.48 -12.09 -55.36
CA GLY A 111 -31.06 -11.08 -54.40
C GLY A 111 -29.99 -11.55 -53.40
N ILE A 112 -29.80 -10.75 -52.34
CA ILE A 112 -28.86 -10.97 -51.24
C ILE A 112 -29.64 -11.14 -49.93
N SER A 113 -29.26 -12.08 -49.07
CA SER A 113 -29.72 -12.18 -47.69
C SER A 113 -28.59 -11.98 -46.68
N VAL A 114 -28.88 -11.23 -45.63
CA VAL A 114 -28.04 -11.10 -44.43
C VAL A 114 -28.80 -11.75 -43.28
N PHE A 115 -28.20 -12.72 -42.61
CA PHE A 115 -28.89 -13.50 -41.60
C PHE A 115 -28.07 -13.70 -40.34
N LEU A 116 -28.77 -13.82 -39.21
CA LEU A 116 -28.20 -14.27 -37.96
C LEU A 116 -28.56 -15.74 -37.74
N TYR A 117 -27.63 -16.52 -37.18
CA TYR A 117 -27.85 -17.91 -36.83
C TYR A 117 -27.22 -18.25 -35.47
N ASP A 118 -27.62 -19.38 -34.89
CA ASP A 118 -27.15 -19.87 -33.58
C ASP A 118 -25.61 -19.94 -33.52
N GLY A 119 -25.02 -19.15 -32.63
CA GLY A 119 -23.58 -19.02 -32.49
C GLY A 119 -22.88 -20.27 -31.94
N SER A 120 -23.65 -21.22 -31.37
CA SER A 120 -23.12 -22.52 -30.93
C SER A 120 -22.81 -23.48 -32.09
N ILE A 121 -23.26 -23.16 -33.32
CA ILE A 121 -23.05 -24.01 -34.49
C ILE A 121 -21.59 -23.85 -34.98
N PRO A 122 -20.79 -24.94 -35.03
CA PRO A 122 -19.46 -24.90 -35.61
C PRO A 122 -19.52 -24.90 -37.15
N LYS A 123 -18.56 -24.27 -37.84
CA LYS A 123 -18.52 -24.21 -39.33
C LYS A 123 -18.79 -25.54 -40.05
N GLY A 124 -18.27 -26.65 -39.54
CA GLY A 124 -18.44 -27.97 -40.17
C GLY A 124 -19.89 -28.51 -40.14
N LYS A 125 -20.76 -27.94 -39.32
CA LYS A 125 -22.19 -28.28 -39.24
C LYS A 125 -23.09 -27.23 -39.90
N PHE A 126 -22.54 -26.09 -40.30
CA PHE A 126 -23.29 -25.05 -40.99
C PHE A 126 -23.72 -25.54 -42.38
N ARG A 127 -24.99 -25.29 -42.73
CA ARG A 127 -25.52 -25.53 -44.07
C ARG A 127 -26.39 -24.36 -44.48
N LEU A 128 -26.16 -23.90 -45.71
CA LEU A 128 -26.95 -22.85 -46.34
C LEU A 128 -28.30 -23.39 -46.84
N GLY A 129 -29.32 -22.52 -46.85
CA GLY A 129 -30.63 -22.76 -47.45
C GLY A 129 -30.61 -22.92 -48.98
N SER A 130 -31.80 -23.04 -49.59
CA SER A 130 -31.93 -23.25 -51.03
C SER A 130 -31.54 -22.02 -51.86
N TYR A 131 -31.16 -22.24 -53.12
CA TYR A 131 -31.08 -21.17 -54.12
C TYR A 131 -32.49 -20.70 -54.54
N GLY A 132 -32.58 -19.66 -55.36
CA GLY A 132 -33.83 -19.08 -55.85
C GLY A 132 -34.45 -18.08 -54.87
N GLY A 133 -35.77 -18.08 -54.76
CA GLY A 133 -36.53 -17.25 -53.82
C GLY A 133 -36.31 -17.54 -52.34
N SER A 134 -35.43 -18.49 -52.02
CA SER A 134 -34.96 -18.74 -50.65
C SER A 134 -33.76 -17.88 -50.27
N LEU A 135 -33.07 -17.24 -51.23
CA LEU A 135 -31.87 -16.40 -51.06
C LEU A 135 -30.77 -17.02 -50.18
N GLY A 136 -30.68 -18.35 -50.16
CA GLY A 136 -29.77 -19.07 -49.26
C GLY A 136 -30.20 -19.10 -47.79
N TYR A 137 -31.31 -18.47 -47.40
CA TYR A 137 -31.82 -18.49 -46.01
C TYR A 137 -32.96 -19.50 -45.81
N GLY A 138 -33.96 -19.48 -46.70
CA GLY A 138 -35.16 -20.31 -46.63
C GLY A 138 -34.99 -21.75 -47.14
N SER A 139 -36.01 -22.57 -46.91
CA SER A 139 -36.10 -23.93 -47.47
C SER A 139 -36.67 -23.91 -48.90
N GLY A 140 -36.18 -24.81 -49.76
CA GLY A 140 -36.66 -24.99 -51.13
C GLY A 140 -36.01 -26.21 -51.79
N ASN A 141 -36.65 -26.81 -52.82
CA ASN A 141 -36.12 -27.94 -53.60
C ASN A 141 -35.46 -29.06 -52.75
N ASN A 142 -36.17 -29.59 -51.74
CA ASN A 142 -35.70 -30.61 -50.79
C ASN A 142 -34.49 -30.20 -49.92
N THR A 143 -34.11 -28.92 -49.90
CA THR A 143 -33.08 -28.34 -49.04
C THR A 143 -33.74 -27.60 -47.87
N TYR A 144 -33.34 -27.91 -46.64
CA TYR A 144 -33.77 -27.17 -45.45
C TYR A 144 -33.21 -25.75 -45.46
N GLY A 145 -33.80 -24.84 -44.67
CA GLY A 145 -33.25 -23.50 -44.48
C GLY A 145 -31.91 -23.52 -43.72
N VAL A 146 -31.33 -22.32 -43.51
CA VAL A 146 -30.05 -22.17 -42.80
C VAL A 146 -30.06 -22.88 -41.45
N THR A 147 -29.03 -23.68 -41.21
CA THR A 147 -28.90 -24.41 -39.93
C THR A 147 -28.81 -23.41 -38.78
N GLY A 148 -29.77 -23.49 -37.85
CA GLY A 148 -29.89 -22.55 -36.73
C GLY A 148 -30.24 -21.12 -37.11
N GLY A 149 -30.77 -20.87 -38.31
CA GLY A 149 -31.18 -19.52 -38.74
C GLY A 149 -32.18 -18.88 -37.78
N TYR A 150 -31.94 -17.64 -37.40
CA TYR A 150 -32.74 -16.90 -36.42
C TYR A 150 -33.59 -15.79 -37.06
N ILE A 151 -32.97 -14.97 -37.90
CA ILE A 151 -33.63 -13.92 -38.67
C ILE A 151 -32.82 -13.59 -39.92
N ALA A 152 -33.49 -13.19 -41.00
CA ALA A 152 -32.85 -12.71 -42.21
C ALA A 152 -33.48 -11.43 -42.75
N VAL A 153 -32.61 -10.54 -43.23
CA VAL A 153 -32.94 -9.39 -44.09
C VAL A 153 -32.60 -9.76 -45.52
N GLY A 154 -33.60 -9.82 -46.40
CA GLY A 154 -33.43 -10.06 -47.84
C GLY A 154 -33.53 -8.76 -48.62
N LEU A 155 -32.51 -8.45 -49.43
CA LEU A 155 -32.54 -7.51 -50.53
C LEU A 155 -33.05 -8.29 -51.75
N ASP A 156 -34.37 -8.28 -51.96
CA ASP A 156 -35.10 -9.16 -52.89
C ASP A 156 -35.40 -8.41 -54.20
N GLU A 157 -34.74 -8.83 -55.27
CA GLU A 157 -34.78 -8.13 -56.56
C GLU A 157 -35.98 -8.58 -57.39
N TYR A 158 -36.27 -9.88 -57.35
CA TYR A 158 -37.34 -10.50 -58.13
C TYR A 158 -38.67 -10.55 -57.37
N GLY A 159 -38.63 -10.66 -56.04
CA GLY A 159 -39.80 -10.72 -55.16
C GLY A 159 -40.11 -12.12 -54.60
N ASN A 160 -39.31 -13.12 -54.96
CA ASN A 160 -39.56 -14.50 -54.51
C ASN A 160 -39.17 -14.73 -53.06
N PHE A 161 -38.36 -13.86 -52.46
CA PHE A 161 -38.08 -13.91 -51.04
C PHE A 161 -39.27 -13.48 -50.17
N THR A 162 -40.27 -12.78 -50.71
CA THR A 162 -41.59 -12.73 -50.05
C THR A 162 -42.48 -13.88 -50.51
N HIS A 163 -42.48 -14.19 -51.81
CA HIS A 163 -43.41 -15.15 -52.39
C HIS A 163 -43.24 -16.58 -51.85
N GLU A 164 -42.03 -17.04 -51.58
CA GLU A 164 -41.77 -18.39 -51.07
C GLU A 164 -41.86 -18.48 -49.53
N ALA A 165 -42.12 -17.37 -48.84
CA ALA A 165 -42.17 -17.35 -47.38
C ALA A 165 -43.45 -18.00 -46.84
N VAL A 166 -43.29 -18.73 -45.73
CA VAL A 166 -44.43 -19.24 -44.95
C VAL A 166 -45.20 -18.06 -44.34
N GLY A 167 -46.53 -18.06 -44.45
CA GLY A 167 -47.37 -17.00 -43.86
C GLY A 167 -47.31 -15.64 -44.59
N ARG A 168 -46.85 -15.64 -45.84
CA ARG A 168 -46.86 -14.45 -46.71
C ARG A 168 -48.25 -13.81 -46.84
N PRO A 169 -48.34 -12.49 -47.09
CA PRO A 169 -49.62 -11.80 -47.31
C PRO A 169 -50.33 -12.29 -48.60
N ASN A 170 -51.66 -12.32 -48.60
CA ASN A 170 -52.48 -12.85 -49.71
C ASN A 170 -52.49 -11.90 -50.93
N THR A 171 -52.50 -12.47 -52.15
CA THR A 171 -51.73 -12.01 -53.32
C THR A 171 -52.55 -11.47 -54.50
N ASN A 172 -52.08 -10.34 -55.07
CA ASN A 172 -52.18 -9.99 -56.50
C ASN A 172 -51.04 -9.03 -56.96
N GLY A 173 -50.06 -8.75 -56.10
CA GLY A 173 -48.99 -7.77 -56.36
C GLY A 173 -47.62 -8.41 -56.54
N SER A 174 -46.77 -7.80 -57.37
CA SER A 174 -45.34 -8.11 -57.43
C SER A 174 -44.65 -7.66 -56.13
N PHE A 175 -43.73 -8.48 -55.59
CA PHE A 175 -42.86 -8.13 -54.46
C PHE A 175 -41.43 -7.75 -54.91
N ALA A 176 -41.23 -7.58 -56.22
CA ALA A 176 -39.93 -7.23 -56.79
C ALA A 176 -39.40 -5.93 -56.17
N GLN A 177 -38.07 -5.86 -56.09
CA GLN A 177 -37.33 -4.69 -55.63
C GLN A 177 -37.72 -4.31 -54.19
N SER A 178 -37.61 -5.25 -53.25
CA SER A 178 -38.02 -5.06 -51.86
C SER A 178 -36.92 -5.42 -50.84
N VAL A 179 -36.98 -4.77 -49.68
CA VAL A 179 -36.30 -5.25 -48.47
C VAL A 179 -37.32 -6.05 -47.66
N VAL A 180 -36.98 -7.28 -47.29
CA VAL A 180 -37.90 -8.25 -46.69
C VAL A 180 -37.29 -8.82 -45.41
N LEU A 181 -38.08 -9.00 -44.36
CA LEU A 181 -37.70 -9.75 -43.16
C LEU A 181 -38.35 -11.14 -43.14
N ARG A 182 -37.53 -12.17 -42.90
CA ARG A 182 -38.00 -13.53 -42.58
C ARG A 182 -37.52 -13.97 -41.18
N GLY A 183 -38.40 -14.66 -40.45
CA GLY A 183 -38.15 -15.13 -39.10
C GLY A 183 -37.34 -16.43 -39.01
N LYS A 184 -37.41 -17.10 -37.87
CA LYS A 184 -36.54 -18.22 -37.48
C LYS A 184 -36.72 -19.44 -38.38
N VAL A 185 -35.63 -20.12 -38.68
CA VAL A 185 -35.64 -21.42 -39.37
C VAL A 185 -35.98 -22.51 -38.34
N THR A 186 -36.97 -23.33 -38.66
CA THR A 186 -37.42 -24.46 -37.84
C THR A 186 -37.41 -25.75 -38.64
N ASN A 187 -37.56 -26.89 -37.96
CA ASN A 187 -37.62 -28.21 -38.60
C ASN A 187 -38.98 -28.51 -39.26
N ASP A 188 -40.02 -27.69 -39.03
CA ASP A 188 -41.32 -27.84 -39.69
C ASP A 188 -41.44 -26.86 -40.87
N LEU A 189 -41.63 -27.40 -42.07
CA LEU A 189 -41.78 -26.63 -43.31
C LEU A 189 -42.99 -25.66 -43.28
N ARG A 190 -43.93 -25.83 -42.35
CA ARG A 190 -45.10 -24.96 -42.16
C ARG A 190 -44.84 -23.79 -41.22
N THR A 191 -43.71 -23.74 -40.53
CA THR A 191 -43.37 -22.67 -39.58
C THR A 191 -41.97 -22.09 -39.82
N THR A 192 -41.16 -22.71 -40.67
CA THR A 192 -39.80 -22.30 -40.97
C THR A 192 -39.73 -21.01 -41.79
N ALA A 193 -38.77 -20.13 -41.47
CA ALA A 193 -38.46 -18.91 -42.21
C ALA A 193 -39.70 -18.07 -42.56
N ARG A 194 -40.59 -17.88 -41.58
CA ARG A 194 -41.87 -17.18 -41.76
C ARG A 194 -41.68 -15.75 -42.27
N TYR A 195 -42.59 -15.29 -43.11
CA TYR A 195 -42.68 -13.88 -43.49
C TYR A 195 -42.93 -13.01 -42.25
N LEU A 196 -42.25 -11.86 -42.14
CA LEU A 196 -42.47 -10.87 -41.08
C LEU A 196 -43.01 -9.55 -41.65
N THR A 197 -42.23 -8.90 -42.50
CA THR A 197 -42.59 -7.62 -43.13
C THR A 197 -41.75 -7.38 -44.40
N HIS A 198 -42.16 -6.43 -45.23
CA HIS A 198 -41.36 -5.97 -46.36
C HIS A 198 -41.64 -4.49 -46.68
N ILE A 199 -40.73 -3.87 -47.42
CA ILE A 199 -40.89 -2.55 -48.03
C ILE A 199 -40.48 -2.64 -49.51
N LYS A 200 -41.36 -2.17 -50.41
CA LYS A 200 -41.06 -2.12 -51.85
C LYS A 200 -40.38 -0.82 -52.22
N LYS A 201 -39.47 -0.88 -53.19
CA LYS A 201 -38.64 0.24 -53.66
C LYS A 201 -38.13 1.09 -52.49
N PRO A 202 -37.36 0.49 -51.56
CA PRO A 202 -36.85 1.19 -50.37
C PRO A 202 -36.15 2.49 -50.77
N GLY A 203 -36.52 3.60 -50.13
CA GLY A 203 -36.01 4.94 -50.48
C GLY A 203 -36.42 5.43 -51.88
N GLY A 204 -37.43 4.84 -52.51
CA GLY A 204 -37.90 5.17 -53.86
C GLY A 204 -37.02 4.62 -55.00
N LYS A 205 -36.06 3.74 -54.69
CA LYS A 205 -35.08 3.21 -55.65
C LYS A 205 -35.20 1.69 -55.80
N ASN A 206 -34.72 1.16 -56.92
CA ASN A 206 -34.58 -0.28 -57.14
C ASN A 206 -33.40 -0.84 -56.33
N ILE A 207 -33.53 -2.10 -55.88
CA ILE A 207 -32.50 -2.86 -55.18
C ILE A 207 -31.34 -3.21 -56.11
N ASP A 208 -31.62 -3.55 -57.37
CA ASP A 208 -30.61 -3.85 -58.40
C ASP A 208 -30.47 -2.75 -59.46
N ASN A 209 -29.41 -2.83 -60.24
CA ASN A 209 -29.35 -2.14 -61.52
C ASN A 209 -30.15 -2.95 -62.54
N SER A 210 -31.35 -2.47 -62.84
CA SER A 210 -32.30 -3.20 -63.68
C SER A 210 -31.91 -3.20 -65.17
N GLU A 211 -30.94 -2.38 -65.59
CA GLU A 211 -30.43 -2.31 -66.96
C GLU A 211 -29.33 -3.35 -67.24
N PHE A 212 -29.18 -3.72 -68.52
CA PHE A 212 -28.07 -4.58 -68.94
C PHE A 212 -26.77 -3.79 -68.99
N ILE A 213 -25.78 -4.27 -68.26
CA ILE A 213 -24.44 -3.68 -68.29
C ILE A 213 -23.38 -4.77 -68.22
N TYR A 214 -22.38 -4.66 -69.10
CA TYR A 214 -21.34 -5.69 -69.26
C TYR A 214 -20.23 -5.59 -68.19
N SER A 215 -20.17 -4.48 -67.47
CA SER A 215 -19.22 -4.19 -66.39
C SER A 215 -19.95 -3.81 -65.11
N ARG A 216 -19.26 -3.93 -63.96
CA ARG A 216 -19.77 -3.44 -62.68
C ARG A 216 -20.22 -1.97 -62.83
N PRO A 217 -21.43 -1.60 -62.39
CA PRO A 217 -21.88 -0.21 -62.40
C PRO A 217 -20.94 0.69 -61.59
N ASP A 218 -20.71 1.92 -62.02
CA ASP A 218 -20.01 2.93 -61.22
C ASP A 218 -20.92 3.53 -60.14
N ASP A 219 -20.30 4.20 -59.16
CA ASP A 219 -21.00 4.75 -57.99
C ASP A 219 -21.86 5.99 -58.32
N TYR A 220 -21.65 6.61 -59.49
CA TYR A 220 -22.51 7.71 -59.94
C TYR A 220 -23.85 7.18 -60.46
N ASN A 221 -23.81 6.11 -61.24
CA ASN A 221 -24.98 5.49 -61.85
C ASN A 221 -25.72 4.54 -60.89
N PHE A 222 -24.99 3.82 -60.02
CA PHE A 222 -25.58 2.87 -59.10
C PHE A 222 -24.71 2.64 -57.85
N TYR A 223 -24.99 3.41 -56.79
CA TYR A 223 -24.40 3.22 -55.47
C TYR A 223 -25.42 2.64 -54.50
N ARG A 224 -25.04 1.59 -53.76
CA ARG A 224 -25.87 1.06 -52.67
C ARG A 224 -25.00 0.70 -51.46
N ARG A 225 -25.38 1.25 -50.32
CA ARG A 225 -24.86 0.87 -49.01
C ARG A 225 -26.04 0.60 -48.08
N VAL A 226 -25.94 -0.45 -47.28
CA VAL A 226 -27.01 -0.89 -46.39
C VAL A 226 -26.49 -0.98 -44.97
N GLN A 227 -27.35 -0.58 -44.04
CA GLN A 227 -27.12 -0.72 -42.62
C GLN A 227 -28.29 -1.49 -41.99
N ILE A 228 -27.96 -2.52 -41.21
CA ILE A 228 -28.91 -3.36 -40.48
C ILE A 228 -28.55 -3.30 -39.00
N GLU A 229 -29.41 -2.67 -38.21
CA GLU A 229 -29.28 -2.58 -36.76
C GLU A 229 -30.27 -3.54 -36.11
N MET A 230 -29.80 -4.35 -35.16
CA MET A 230 -30.62 -5.22 -34.31
C MET A 230 -30.30 -4.92 -32.86
N LYS A 231 -31.08 -4.00 -32.26
CA LYS A 231 -30.90 -3.51 -30.90
C LYS A 231 -31.69 -4.35 -29.90
N PRO A 232 -31.08 -4.84 -28.80
CA PRO A 232 -31.79 -5.66 -27.82
C PRO A 232 -32.84 -4.81 -27.09
N ILE A 233 -34.03 -5.37 -26.91
CA ILE A 233 -35.10 -4.83 -26.06
C ILE A 233 -35.31 -5.84 -24.92
N LEU A 234 -35.29 -5.33 -23.68
CA LEU A 234 -35.69 -6.08 -22.50
C LEU A 234 -37.14 -5.71 -22.14
N GLU A 235 -38.03 -6.70 -22.15
CA GLU A 235 -39.41 -6.53 -21.71
C GLU A 235 -39.72 -7.52 -20.58
N GLU A 236 -40.57 -7.15 -19.63
CA GLU A 236 -41.04 -8.08 -18.60
C GLU A 236 -41.88 -9.20 -19.22
N ASP A 237 -41.46 -10.45 -19.04
CA ASP A 237 -42.25 -11.64 -19.29
C ASP A 237 -43.29 -11.80 -18.16
N ARG A 238 -44.44 -11.16 -18.36
CA ARG A 238 -45.58 -11.22 -17.41
C ARG A 238 -46.12 -12.64 -17.18
N SER A 239 -45.73 -13.61 -18.01
CA SER A 239 -46.07 -15.03 -17.82
C SER A 239 -45.11 -15.77 -16.88
N LYS A 240 -43.96 -15.18 -16.56
CA LYS A 240 -42.90 -15.78 -15.73
C LYS A 240 -42.54 -14.88 -14.55
N LYS A 241 -43.40 -14.89 -13.52
CA LYS A 241 -43.12 -14.19 -12.27
C LYS A 241 -42.09 -14.95 -11.44
N LYS A 242 -41.01 -14.27 -11.04
CA LYS A 242 -39.97 -14.79 -10.16
C LYS A 242 -40.46 -14.84 -8.70
N PRO A 243 -39.82 -15.64 -7.83
CA PRO A 243 -40.18 -15.75 -6.41
C PRO A 243 -40.09 -14.43 -5.63
N ASP A 244 -39.24 -13.50 -6.08
CA ASP A 244 -39.06 -12.17 -5.48
C ASP A 244 -40.15 -11.14 -5.87
N GLY A 245 -41.14 -11.56 -6.68
CA GLY A 245 -42.22 -10.71 -7.14
C GLY A 245 -41.94 -9.96 -8.46
N SER A 246 -40.70 -9.95 -8.96
CA SER A 246 -40.34 -9.40 -10.27
C SER A 246 -40.69 -10.35 -11.41
N TYR A 247 -40.78 -9.87 -12.64
CA TYR A 247 -40.98 -10.72 -13.82
C TYR A 247 -39.63 -11.07 -14.46
N ALA A 248 -39.51 -12.29 -15.01
CA ALA A 248 -38.38 -12.65 -15.86
C ALA A 248 -38.33 -11.70 -17.06
N LEU A 249 -37.15 -11.35 -17.55
CA LEU A 249 -37.04 -10.48 -18.74
C LEU A 249 -37.07 -11.35 -20.00
N LYS A 250 -37.96 -11.01 -20.93
CA LYS A 250 -37.98 -11.52 -22.30
C LYS A 250 -37.04 -10.64 -23.15
N LYS A 251 -36.06 -11.26 -23.80
CA LYS A 251 -35.13 -10.60 -24.73
C LYS A 251 -35.72 -10.59 -26.14
N LYS A 252 -35.84 -9.42 -26.76
CA LYS A 252 -36.33 -9.22 -28.13
C LYS A 252 -35.35 -8.36 -28.92
N PHE A 253 -35.49 -8.27 -30.25
CA PHE A 253 -34.75 -7.30 -31.05
C PHE A 253 -35.66 -6.24 -31.66
N HIS A 254 -35.19 -5.00 -31.63
CA HIS A 254 -35.64 -3.92 -32.50
C HIS A 254 -34.76 -3.90 -33.74
N ILE A 255 -35.33 -4.12 -34.90
CA ILE A 255 -34.61 -4.23 -36.17
C ILE A 255 -34.88 -2.98 -36.99
N LYS A 256 -33.82 -2.29 -37.38
CA LYS A 256 -33.86 -1.16 -38.31
C LYS A 256 -33.00 -1.44 -39.52
N VAL A 257 -33.51 -1.15 -40.71
CA VAL A 257 -32.76 -1.25 -41.96
C VAL A 257 -32.73 0.12 -42.61
N ARG A 258 -31.53 0.57 -43.00
CA ARG A 258 -31.30 1.85 -43.66
C ARG A 258 -30.52 1.65 -44.95
N LEU A 259 -30.87 2.40 -45.99
CA LEU A 259 -30.17 2.35 -47.28
C LEU A 259 -29.68 3.74 -47.68
N GLN A 260 -28.49 3.78 -48.25
CA GLN A 260 -27.94 4.94 -48.94
C GLN A 260 -27.88 4.59 -50.43
N SER A 261 -28.50 5.42 -51.27
CA SER A 261 -28.62 5.18 -52.72
C SER A 261 -27.80 6.14 -53.58
N GLU A 262 -27.10 7.08 -52.96
CA GLU A 262 -26.23 8.06 -53.59
C GLU A 262 -24.93 8.15 -52.79
N HIS A 263 -23.77 8.09 -53.45
CA HIS A 263 -22.47 8.07 -52.77
C HIS A 263 -22.30 9.21 -51.75
N LYS A 264 -22.88 10.39 -52.01
CA LYS A 264 -22.81 11.56 -51.12
C LYS A 264 -24.11 11.85 -50.36
N GLY A 265 -25.14 11.01 -50.51
CA GLY A 265 -26.42 11.16 -49.83
C GLY A 265 -26.40 10.62 -48.40
N GLY A 266 -27.44 10.88 -47.60
CA GLY A 266 -27.60 10.28 -46.28
C GLY A 266 -28.27 8.89 -46.33
N PHE A 267 -28.25 8.18 -45.21
CA PHE A 267 -29.05 6.97 -45.03
C PHE A 267 -30.54 7.32 -44.90
N VAL A 268 -31.39 6.54 -45.57
CA VAL A 268 -32.84 6.56 -45.39
C VAL A 268 -33.24 5.32 -44.62
N GLU A 269 -33.95 5.48 -43.50
CA GLU A 269 -34.57 4.34 -42.79
C GLU A 269 -35.72 3.79 -43.64
N VAL A 270 -35.66 2.50 -43.98
CA VAL A 270 -36.64 1.85 -44.87
C VAL A 270 -37.48 0.81 -44.15
N LEU A 271 -37.02 0.35 -42.98
CA LEU A 271 -37.68 -0.68 -42.20
C LEU A 271 -37.42 -0.46 -40.72
N ASP A 272 -38.46 -0.52 -39.91
CA ASP A 272 -38.44 -0.50 -38.44
C ASP A 272 -39.41 -1.60 -37.96
N TYR A 273 -38.88 -2.61 -37.25
CA TYR A 273 -39.66 -3.79 -36.85
C TYR A 273 -39.22 -4.36 -35.50
N LYS A 274 -40.18 -4.68 -34.63
CA LYS A 274 -39.92 -5.39 -33.37
C LYS A 274 -40.12 -6.89 -33.56
N TYR A 275 -39.07 -7.66 -33.33
CA TYR A 275 -39.10 -9.12 -33.49
C TYR A 275 -39.31 -9.82 -32.15
N ASP A 276 -40.45 -10.51 -32.02
CA ASP A 276 -40.93 -11.07 -30.75
C ASP A 276 -40.41 -12.47 -30.42
N GLU A 277 -39.75 -13.14 -31.38
CA GLU A 277 -39.13 -14.44 -31.13
C GLU A 277 -37.86 -14.27 -30.29
N LEU A 278 -37.58 -15.24 -29.41
CA LEU A 278 -36.42 -15.20 -28.53
C LEU A 278 -35.15 -15.56 -29.32
N PRO A 279 -34.07 -14.75 -29.19
CA PRO A 279 -32.78 -15.07 -29.78
C PRO A 279 -32.13 -16.26 -29.08
N TYR A 280 -31.19 -16.91 -29.79
CA TYR A 280 -30.24 -17.82 -29.17
C TYR A 280 -29.28 -17.04 -28.24
N GLU A 281 -28.64 -17.71 -27.29
CA GLU A 281 -27.74 -17.06 -26.32
C GLU A 281 -26.62 -16.29 -27.01
N THR A 282 -25.99 -16.91 -28.02
CA THR A 282 -25.05 -16.26 -28.92
C THR A 282 -25.50 -16.39 -30.36
N LEU A 283 -25.09 -15.44 -31.20
CA LEU A 283 -25.43 -15.36 -32.62
C LEU A 283 -24.17 -15.18 -33.46
N LYS A 284 -24.19 -15.67 -34.69
CA LYS A 284 -23.19 -15.41 -35.74
C LYS A 284 -23.88 -14.81 -36.96
N ILE A 285 -23.09 -14.21 -37.85
CA ILE A 285 -23.57 -13.49 -39.03
C ILE A 285 -23.24 -14.29 -40.29
N GLY A 286 -24.17 -14.30 -41.25
CA GLY A 286 -23.94 -14.82 -42.59
C GLY A 286 -24.53 -13.92 -43.67
N PHE A 287 -23.90 -13.98 -44.83
CA PHE A 287 -24.32 -13.37 -46.08
C PHE A 287 -24.54 -14.48 -47.08
N ALA A 288 -25.61 -14.40 -47.86
CA ALA A 288 -25.79 -15.25 -49.01
C ALA A 288 -26.40 -14.47 -50.16
N ALA A 289 -26.14 -14.92 -51.38
CA ALA A 289 -26.90 -14.46 -52.53
C ALA A 289 -27.33 -15.65 -53.36
N SER A 290 -28.34 -15.44 -54.19
CA SER A 290 -28.84 -16.50 -55.03
C SER A 290 -29.38 -16.01 -56.36
N THR A 291 -29.36 -16.90 -57.34
CA THR A 291 -30.04 -16.78 -58.62
C THR A 291 -30.93 -18.00 -58.86
N GLY A 292 -31.88 -17.86 -59.78
CA GLY A 292 -32.85 -18.87 -60.14
C GLY A 292 -33.01 -18.90 -61.67
N ALA A 293 -34.24 -18.81 -62.15
CA ALA A 293 -34.52 -18.69 -63.58
C ALA A 293 -34.17 -17.29 -64.14
N ALA A 294 -34.15 -16.27 -63.29
CA ALA A 294 -33.55 -14.96 -63.55
C ALA A 294 -32.21 -14.85 -62.80
N VAL A 295 -31.36 -13.90 -63.19
CA VAL A 295 -29.97 -13.84 -62.75
C VAL A 295 -29.50 -12.41 -62.50
N ASN A 296 -28.61 -12.25 -61.53
CA ASN A 296 -27.75 -11.09 -61.31
C ASN A 296 -26.42 -11.56 -60.69
N ILE A 297 -25.37 -10.80 -60.96
CA ILE A 297 -24.11 -10.82 -60.23
C ILE A 297 -24.35 -10.06 -58.93
N HIS A 298 -24.11 -10.70 -57.79
CA HIS A 298 -24.25 -10.08 -56.48
C HIS A 298 -22.88 -9.91 -55.84
N GLU A 299 -22.49 -8.67 -55.55
CA GLU A 299 -21.21 -8.34 -54.95
C GLU A 299 -21.40 -7.50 -53.69
N ILE A 300 -20.59 -7.77 -52.66
CA ILE A 300 -20.49 -6.96 -51.45
C ILE A 300 -19.04 -6.56 -51.18
N ARG A 301 -18.83 -5.43 -50.52
CA ARG A 301 -17.53 -4.97 -50.03
C ARG A 301 -17.68 -4.10 -48.78
N ASP A 302 -16.55 -3.77 -48.16
CA ASP A 302 -16.45 -2.83 -47.04
C ASP A 302 -17.40 -3.18 -45.88
N LEU A 303 -17.39 -4.46 -45.48
CA LEU A 303 -18.18 -4.96 -44.39
C LEU A 303 -17.63 -4.48 -43.05
N ASN A 304 -18.50 -3.87 -42.26
CA ASN A 304 -18.24 -3.46 -40.90
C ASN A 304 -19.37 -3.94 -39.98
N VAL A 305 -19.00 -4.60 -38.88
CA VAL A 305 -19.91 -5.16 -37.90
C VAL A 305 -19.51 -4.68 -36.51
N THR A 306 -20.45 -4.10 -35.77
CA THR A 306 -20.22 -3.57 -34.41
C THR A 306 -21.48 -3.68 -33.54
N THR A 307 -21.48 -3.08 -32.36
CA THR A 307 -22.62 -2.96 -31.44
C THR A 307 -23.53 -1.74 -31.74
N PRO A 308 -24.84 -1.76 -31.39
CA PRO A 308 -25.87 -0.75 -31.73
C PRO A 308 -25.74 0.68 -31.16
N GLU A 309 -24.56 1.14 -30.75
CA GLU A 309 -24.29 2.55 -30.36
C GLU A 309 -23.53 3.31 -31.47
N GLY A 310 -23.09 2.62 -32.52
CA GLY A 310 -22.77 3.25 -33.80
C GLY A 310 -21.44 3.98 -33.93
N LEU A 311 -20.58 4.06 -32.90
CA LEU A 311 -19.21 4.56 -33.07
C LEU A 311 -18.29 3.48 -33.63
N MET A 312 -17.57 3.82 -34.71
CA MET A 312 -16.59 2.93 -35.34
C MET A 312 -15.33 3.69 -35.71
N ILE A 313 -14.21 2.96 -35.72
CA ILE A 313 -12.94 3.36 -36.33
C ILE A 313 -12.48 2.23 -37.25
N ASN A 314 -12.09 2.57 -38.47
CA ASN A 314 -11.46 1.67 -39.43
C ASN A 314 -10.15 2.30 -39.89
N LYS A 315 -9.11 1.50 -40.04
CA LYS A 315 -7.78 1.95 -40.47
C LYS A 315 -7.31 1.08 -41.62
N SER A 316 -7.09 1.72 -42.77
CA SER A 316 -6.61 1.09 -43.98
C SER A 316 -5.31 1.72 -44.45
N VAL A 317 -4.65 1.07 -45.40
CA VAL A 317 -3.40 1.53 -46.00
C VAL A 317 -3.46 1.37 -47.52
N ASN A 318 -2.88 2.32 -48.25
CA ASN A 318 -2.92 2.31 -49.73
C ASN A 318 -2.05 1.21 -50.37
N LEU A 319 -0.99 0.75 -49.69
CA LEU A 319 -0.11 -0.32 -50.14
C LEU A 319 -0.05 -1.42 -49.07
N LEU A 320 -0.48 -2.63 -49.43
CA LEU A 320 -0.26 -3.82 -48.60
C LEU A 320 1.15 -4.41 -48.79
N GLU A 321 1.84 -4.03 -49.86
CA GLU A 321 3.24 -4.34 -50.12
C GLU A 321 3.98 -3.05 -50.49
N ALA A 322 5.09 -2.74 -49.81
CA ALA A 322 5.88 -1.53 -50.05
C ALA A 322 7.39 -1.81 -49.96
N LYS A 323 8.21 -0.97 -50.58
CA LYS A 323 9.68 -0.99 -50.49
C LYS A 323 10.16 0.24 -49.72
N LYS A 324 11.40 0.19 -49.22
CA LYS A 324 12.06 1.40 -48.71
C LYS A 324 12.07 2.47 -49.81
N GLY A 325 11.57 3.66 -49.48
CA GLY A 325 11.37 4.79 -50.37
C GLY A 325 9.92 5.01 -50.83
N ASP A 326 9.05 3.99 -50.72
CA ASP A 326 7.66 4.11 -51.17
C ASP A 326 6.86 5.05 -50.26
N LYS A 327 5.88 5.73 -50.87
CA LYS A 327 4.91 6.58 -50.17
C LYS A 327 3.75 5.73 -49.67
N LEU A 328 3.57 5.72 -48.36
CA LEU A 328 2.53 4.96 -47.67
C LEU A 328 1.56 5.93 -47.02
N SER A 329 0.26 5.71 -47.24
CA SER A 329 -0.83 6.53 -46.74
C SER A 329 -1.78 5.69 -45.91
N TYR A 330 -1.83 5.96 -44.60
CA TYR A 330 -2.83 5.39 -43.72
C TYR A 330 -4.10 6.24 -43.76
N THR A 331 -5.25 5.61 -43.88
CA THR A 331 -6.55 6.29 -43.78
C THR A 331 -7.29 5.74 -42.57
N LEU A 332 -7.59 6.61 -41.60
CA LEU A 332 -8.48 6.32 -40.49
C LEU A 332 -9.86 6.87 -40.81
N GLU A 333 -10.84 6.01 -40.95
CA GLU A 333 -12.24 6.38 -41.09
C GLU A 333 -12.95 6.22 -39.74
N MET A 334 -13.51 7.30 -39.23
CA MET A 334 -14.29 7.31 -38.00
C MET A 334 -15.73 7.62 -38.36
N SER A 335 -16.67 6.83 -37.85
CA SER A 335 -18.10 7.02 -38.13
C SER A 335 -18.94 6.95 -36.87
N ASN A 336 -19.99 7.76 -36.87
CA ASN A 336 -21.05 7.77 -35.87
C ASN A 336 -22.36 7.43 -36.58
N HIS A 337 -22.85 6.23 -36.32
CA HIS A 337 -24.09 5.69 -36.85
C HIS A 337 -25.26 5.79 -35.86
N SER A 338 -25.05 6.45 -34.72
CA SER A 338 -26.13 6.77 -33.79
C SER A 338 -26.93 7.99 -34.27
N SER A 339 -28.09 8.18 -33.66
CA SER A 339 -28.89 9.39 -33.82
C SER A 339 -28.42 10.57 -32.96
N ASP A 340 -27.39 10.37 -32.14
CA ASP A 340 -26.85 11.40 -31.25
C ASP A 340 -25.56 11.98 -31.81
N LEU A 341 -25.29 13.24 -31.50
CA LEU A 341 -24.00 13.88 -31.75
C LEU A 341 -23.04 13.49 -30.62
N TYR A 342 -21.92 12.86 -30.96
CA TYR A 342 -20.88 12.49 -30.01
C TYR A 342 -19.75 13.51 -30.00
N LYS A 343 -19.35 13.95 -28.80
CA LYS A 343 -18.40 15.05 -28.60
C LYS A 343 -17.24 14.70 -27.69
N ASP A 344 -16.11 15.36 -27.92
CA ASP A 344 -14.92 15.41 -27.07
C ASP A 344 -14.30 14.04 -26.72
N PHE A 345 -14.61 12.98 -27.47
CA PHE A 345 -13.89 11.71 -27.36
C PHE A 345 -12.54 11.83 -28.05
N LYS A 346 -11.58 10.95 -27.76
CA LYS A 346 -10.19 11.14 -28.21
C LYS A 346 -9.76 10.09 -29.23
N LEU A 347 -9.06 10.52 -30.27
CA LEU A 347 -8.37 9.68 -31.23
C LEU A 347 -6.89 9.52 -30.84
N ASN A 348 -6.40 8.29 -30.93
CA ASN A 348 -5.01 7.92 -30.73
C ASN A 348 -4.54 7.01 -31.87
N ASP A 349 -3.32 7.23 -32.36
CA ASP A 349 -2.66 6.45 -33.40
C ASP A 349 -1.23 6.14 -32.96
N TYR A 350 -0.83 4.87 -32.97
CA TYR A 350 0.46 4.42 -32.48
C TYR A 350 1.61 4.63 -33.48
N LEU A 351 1.63 5.77 -34.19
CA LEU A 351 2.68 6.12 -35.16
C LEU A 351 4.09 6.13 -34.56
N SER A 352 4.22 6.45 -33.27
CA SER A 352 5.49 6.40 -32.54
C SER A 352 6.12 5.02 -32.52
N THR A 353 5.33 3.94 -32.64
CA THR A 353 5.81 2.55 -32.66
C THR A 353 6.41 2.13 -34.00
N ILE A 354 6.10 2.84 -35.08
CA ILE A 354 6.58 2.55 -36.44
C ILE A 354 7.52 3.64 -36.99
N LYS A 355 7.85 4.67 -36.20
CA LYS A 355 8.62 5.86 -36.62
C LYS A 355 9.98 5.55 -37.25
N GLU A 356 10.60 4.42 -36.89
CA GLU A 356 11.87 3.95 -37.42
C GLU A 356 11.77 3.41 -38.85
N PHE A 357 10.57 3.00 -39.27
CA PHE A 357 10.30 2.41 -40.58
C PHE A 357 9.41 3.28 -41.44
N PHE A 358 8.65 4.18 -40.83
CA PHE A 358 7.69 5.04 -41.48
C PHE A 358 7.82 6.46 -40.95
N ARG A 359 8.26 7.38 -41.81
CA ARG A 359 8.31 8.81 -41.49
C ARG A 359 7.00 9.45 -41.90
N VAL A 360 6.27 10.04 -40.95
CA VAL A 360 5.09 10.86 -41.23
C VAL A 360 5.53 12.14 -41.94
N ASP A 361 5.05 12.33 -43.16
CA ASP A 361 5.28 13.53 -43.95
C ASP A 361 4.23 14.59 -43.55
N GLU A 362 2.95 14.22 -43.51
CA GLU A 362 1.81 15.12 -43.24
C GLU A 362 0.56 14.36 -42.74
N ILE A 363 -0.32 15.06 -42.02
CA ILE A 363 -1.61 14.55 -41.55
C ILE A 363 -2.73 15.50 -42.02
N PHE A 364 -3.81 14.93 -42.57
CA PHE A 364 -5.00 15.65 -43.01
C PHE A 364 -6.24 15.16 -42.28
N PHE A 365 -7.20 16.07 -42.06
CA PHE A 365 -8.54 15.73 -41.65
C PHE A 365 -9.53 16.12 -42.75
N ASP A 366 -10.39 15.18 -43.13
CA ASP A 366 -11.51 15.42 -44.04
C ASP A 366 -12.81 15.09 -43.31
N ASN A 367 -13.60 16.14 -43.08
CA ASN A 367 -14.89 16.08 -42.40
C ASN A 367 -16.04 15.58 -43.30
N ARG A 368 -15.73 15.13 -44.53
CA ARG A 368 -16.68 14.65 -45.55
C ARG A 368 -17.79 15.66 -45.85
N GLY A 369 -17.51 16.96 -45.70
CA GLY A 369 -18.48 18.04 -45.91
C GLY A 369 -19.43 18.30 -44.74
N ASN A 370 -19.29 17.59 -43.60
CA ASN A 370 -20.05 17.87 -42.38
C ASN A 370 -19.24 18.75 -41.42
N TYR A 371 -19.60 20.02 -41.31
CA TYR A 371 -18.87 21.01 -40.49
C TYR A 371 -18.93 20.74 -38.97
N LYS A 372 -19.86 19.90 -38.50
CA LYS A 372 -19.91 19.48 -37.09
C LYS A 372 -18.94 18.35 -36.78
N ASN A 373 -18.38 17.70 -37.81
CA ASN A 373 -17.31 16.73 -37.65
C ASN A 373 -16.00 17.51 -37.52
N THR A 374 -15.39 17.44 -36.35
CA THR A 374 -14.18 18.21 -36.04
C THR A 374 -13.12 17.32 -35.42
N LEU A 375 -11.86 17.58 -35.76
CA LEU A 375 -10.68 16.98 -35.13
C LEU A 375 -9.79 18.10 -34.60
N THR A 376 -9.46 18.06 -33.31
CA THR A 376 -8.71 19.12 -32.64
C THR A 376 -7.50 18.53 -31.91
N PRO A 377 -6.26 18.85 -32.34
CA PRO A 377 -5.06 18.39 -31.65
C PRO A 377 -4.87 19.10 -30.29
N PRO A 378 -4.06 18.53 -29.38
CA PRO A 378 -3.68 19.19 -28.14
C PRO A 378 -2.98 20.54 -28.35
N SER A 379 -3.00 21.41 -27.34
CA SER A 379 -2.54 22.82 -27.44
C SER A 379 -1.06 23.00 -27.77
N ASN A 380 -0.23 21.97 -27.57
CA ASN A 380 1.20 21.97 -27.94
C ASN A 380 1.44 21.67 -29.43
N ILE A 381 0.41 21.34 -30.20
CA ILE A 381 0.48 21.11 -31.65
C ILE A 381 -0.22 22.28 -32.37
N PRO A 382 0.53 23.20 -33.01
CA PRO A 382 -0.04 24.43 -33.58
C PRO A 382 -1.06 24.18 -34.71
N SER A 383 -0.91 23.10 -35.47
CA SER A 383 -1.82 22.72 -36.55
C SER A 383 -1.75 21.21 -36.84
N ILE A 384 -2.80 20.66 -37.44
CA ILE A 384 -2.85 19.26 -37.89
C ILE A 384 -1.75 18.91 -38.90
N TYR A 385 -1.41 19.84 -39.80
CA TYR A 385 -0.42 19.62 -40.87
C TYR A 385 1.01 19.50 -40.36
N SER A 386 1.32 20.14 -39.23
CA SER A 386 2.65 20.10 -38.60
C SER A 386 2.87 18.87 -37.72
N ALA A 387 1.82 18.08 -37.47
CA ALA A 387 1.88 16.96 -36.57
C ALA A 387 2.64 15.76 -37.16
N LYS A 388 3.36 15.04 -36.28
CA LYS A 388 4.07 13.79 -36.61
C LYS A 388 3.53 12.56 -35.87
N SER A 389 2.54 12.76 -34.99
CA SER A 389 1.84 11.72 -34.22
C SER A 389 0.41 12.18 -33.91
N ILE A 390 -0.47 11.24 -33.53
CA ILE A 390 -1.84 11.51 -33.09
C ILE A 390 -2.03 10.90 -31.70
N GLU A 391 -2.01 11.74 -30.67
CA GLU A 391 -2.14 11.32 -29.28
C GLU A 391 -3.14 12.23 -28.56
N ASN A 392 -4.25 11.66 -28.11
CA ASN A 392 -5.34 12.34 -27.41
C ASN A 392 -6.00 13.48 -28.19
N TRP A 393 -6.13 13.35 -29.52
CA TRP A 393 -6.77 14.38 -30.34
C TRP A 393 -8.28 14.34 -30.15
N LYS A 394 -8.91 15.46 -29.83
CA LYS A 394 -10.36 15.51 -29.60
C LYS A 394 -11.13 15.38 -30.90
N VAL A 395 -12.19 14.59 -30.89
CA VAL A 395 -13.07 14.32 -32.03
C VAL A 395 -14.51 14.66 -31.66
N ASN A 396 -15.21 15.31 -32.60
CA ASN A 396 -16.66 15.42 -32.59
C ASN A 396 -17.21 14.76 -33.87
N LEU A 397 -18.26 13.96 -33.76
CA LEU A 397 -18.96 13.33 -34.90
C LEU A 397 -20.47 13.51 -34.77
N ASP A 398 -21.07 14.19 -35.75
CA ASP A 398 -22.53 14.37 -35.84
C ASP A 398 -23.25 13.03 -36.00
N ALA A 399 -24.53 13.03 -35.66
CA ALA A 399 -25.39 11.87 -35.88
C ALA A 399 -25.33 11.42 -37.35
N HIS A 400 -25.30 10.11 -37.59
CA HIS A 400 -25.28 9.48 -38.92
C HIS A 400 -24.21 10.03 -39.87
N SER A 401 -23.01 10.32 -39.36
CA SER A 401 -21.94 10.96 -40.12
C SER A 401 -20.61 10.21 -40.01
N SER A 402 -19.68 10.53 -40.91
CA SER A 402 -18.31 10.01 -40.86
C SER A 402 -17.29 11.11 -41.15
N SER A 403 -16.05 10.86 -40.76
CA SER A 403 -14.90 11.68 -41.09
C SER A 403 -13.68 10.78 -41.31
N ARG A 404 -12.64 11.31 -41.95
CA ARG A 404 -11.39 10.58 -42.14
C ARG A 404 -10.17 11.39 -41.74
N VAL A 405 -9.17 10.70 -41.21
CA VAL A 405 -7.82 11.21 -41.02
C VAL A 405 -6.91 10.48 -42.01
N ILE A 406 -6.12 11.23 -42.78
CA ILE A 406 -5.18 10.67 -43.74
C ILE A 406 -3.78 11.01 -43.25
N ILE A 407 -2.95 10.00 -43.06
CA ILE A 407 -1.55 10.12 -42.63
C ILE A 407 -0.69 9.70 -43.81
N ASN A 408 -0.06 10.67 -44.47
CA ASN A 408 0.89 10.39 -45.53
C ASN A 408 2.30 10.31 -44.95
N GLY A 409 3.08 9.35 -45.42
CA GLY A 409 4.47 9.22 -45.03
C GLY A 409 5.30 8.42 -46.01
N THR A 410 6.56 8.23 -45.66
CA THR A 410 7.54 7.49 -46.47
C THR A 410 8.04 6.28 -45.70
N VAL A 411 8.07 5.11 -46.35
CA VAL A 411 8.74 3.93 -45.81
C VAL A 411 10.25 4.18 -45.84
N ILE A 412 10.89 4.25 -44.68
CA ILE A 412 12.32 4.53 -44.53
C ILE A 412 13.13 3.32 -44.06
N GLY A 413 12.47 2.20 -43.70
CA GLY A 413 13.15 0.99 -43.24
C GLY A 413 12.34 -0.30 -43.42
N TYR A 414 12.98 -1.43 -43.07
CA TYR A 414 12.43 -2.78 -43.16
C TYR A 414 12.20 -3.35 -41.74
N PRO A 415 10.97 -3.65 -41.32
CA PRO A 415 10.68 -4.32 -40.05
C PRO A 415 11.11 -5.81 -40.09
N GLY A 416 11.53 -6.38 -38.96
CA GLY A 416 12.15 -7.73 -38.89
C GLY A 416 11.31 -8.89 -39.45
N LEU A 417 9.99 -8.83 -39.29
CA LEU A 417 9.04 -9.79 -39.88
C LEU A 417 8.64 -9.45 -41.32
N GLY A 418 9.18 -8.37 -41.88
CA GLY A 418 8.76 -7.82 -43.16
C GLY A 418 7.34 -7.26 -43.14
N VAL A 419 6.74 -6.97 -41.98
CA VAL A 419 5.39 -6.38 -41.86
C VAL A 419 5.41 -5.14 -40.97
N LEU A 420 4.88 -4.04 -41.48
CA LEU A 420 4.68 -2.77 -40.78
C LEU A 420 3.22 -2.71 -40.32
N SER A 421 3.02 -2.73 -39.00
CA SER A 421 1.69 -2.78 -38.38
C SER A 421 1.39 -1.48 -37.65
N ASN A 422 0.30 -0.81 -38.01
CA ASN A 422 -0.07 0.48 -37.45
C ASN A 422 -1.48 0.44 -36.86
N GLU A 423 -1.60 0.63 -35.55
CA GLU A 423 -2.86 0.57 -34.80
C GLU A 423 -3.36 1.98 -34.44
N ALA A 424 -4.67 2.16 -34.39
CA ALA A 424 -5.33 3.35 -33.86
C ALA A 424 -6.58 3.00 -33.07
N TYR A 425 -6.97 3.85 -32.13
CA TYR A 425 -8.16 3.63 -31.30
C TYR A 425 -8.85 4.93 -30.88
N LEU A 426 -10.12 4.81 -30.48
CA LEU A 426 -10.92 5.89 -29.89
C LEU A 426 -11.11 5.66 -28.39
N ASP A 427 -10.72 6.64 -27.58
CA ASP A 427 -11.09 6.73 -26.17
C ASP A 427 -12.42 7.48 -26.04
N VAL A 428 -13.47 6.70 -25.77
CA VAL A 428 -14.86 7.16 -25.62
C VAL A 428 -15.31 7.16 -24.16
N SER A 429 -14.39 7.14 -23.20
CA SER A 429 -14.70 7.06 -21.76
C SER A 429 -15.63 8.20 -21.27
N ASN A 430 -15.66 9.32 -21.98
CA ASN A 430 -16.54 10.46 -21.73
C ASN A 430 -17.98 10.28 -22.27
N LEU A 431 -18.19 9.37 -23.22
CA LEU A 431 -19.48 9.04 -23.82
C LEU A 431 -20.05 7.84 -23.05
N LYS A 432 -21.13 8.03 -22.29
CA LYS A 432 -21.77 6.95 -21.52
C LYS A 432 -22.49 5.98 -22.46
N LEU A 433 -21.76 5.05 -23.07
CA LEU A 433 -22.27 4.12 -24.09
C LEU A 433 -22.49 2.72 -23.48
N PRO A 434 -23.74 2.34 -23.14
CA PRO A 434 -24.04 1.17 -22.30
C PRO A 434 -23.73 -0.19 -22.96
N TYR A 435 -23.57 -0.23 -24.29
CA TYR A 435 -23.30 -1.46 -25.04
C TYR A 435 -21.92 -1.47 -25.73
N VAL A 436 -21.06 -0.49 -25.41
CA VAL A 436 -19.72 -0.32 -25.99
C VAL A 436 -18.66 -0.57 -24.92
N ASP A 437 -17.67 -1.39 -25.25
CA ASP A 437 -16.46 -1.61 -24.48
C ASP A 437 -15.40 -0.59 -24.96
N PRO A 438 -15.07 0.46 -24.17
CA PRO A 438 -14.15 1.51 -24.59
C PRO A 438 -12.76 0.99 -24.97
N THR A 439 -12.40 -0.21 -24.49
CA THR A 439 -11.11 -0.83 -24.81
C THR A 439 -11.07 -1.46 -26.20
N LYS A 440 -12.18 -1.47 -26.95
CA LYS A 440 -12.33 -2.24 -28.21
C LYS A 440 -12.68 -1.42 -29.44
N ILE A 441 -12.70 -0.09 -29.34
CA ILE A 441 -12.82 0.79 -30.52
C ILE A 441 -11.43 1.05 -31.10
N ARG A 442 -10.84 0.02 -31.72
CA ARG A 442 -9.49 0.04 -32.29
C ARG A 442 -9.45 -0.59 -33.68
N SER A 443 -8.50 -0.20 -34.51
CA SER A 443 -8.28 -0.74 -35.86
C SER A 443 -6.79 -0.76 -36.19
N ILE A 444 -6.35 -1.80 -36.91
CA ILE A 444 -4.94 -2.02 -37.29
C ILE A 444 -4.83 -2.15 -38.81
N ALA A 445 -3.82 -1.52 -39.41
CA ALA A 445 -3.43 -1.73 -40.80
C ALA A 445 -2.06 -2.40 -40.88
N HIS A 446 -1.91 -3.37 -41.77
CA HIS A 446 -0.66 -4.10 -42.01
C HIS A 446 -0.14 -3.84 -43.45
N THR A 447 1.16 -3.59 -43.57
CA THR A 447 1.87 -3.46 -44.85
C THR A 447 3.10 -4.35 -44.85
N ASN A 448 3.18 -5.31 -45.76
CA ASN A 448 4.38 -6.09 -46.00
C ASN A 448 5.47 -5.20 -46.64
N ILE A 449 6.65 -5.12 -46.05
CA ILE A 449 7.80 -4.46 -46.67
C ILE A 449 8.60 -5.51 -47.41
N VAL A 450 8.85 -5.31 -48.71
CA VAL A 450 9.57 -6.25 -49.58
C VAL A 450 11.01 -5.75 -49.86
N GLY A 451 12.00 -6.63 -49.67
CA GLY A 451 13.44 -6.37 -49.81
C GLY A 451 14.26 -7.60 -49.41
N LYS A 452 15.55 -7.69 -49.76
CA LYS A 452 16.41 -8.80 -49.31
C LYS A 452 16.90 -8.52 -47.89
N PRO A 453 16.41 -9.23 -46.85
CA PRO A 453 16.86 -9.03 -45.48
C PRO A 453 18.33 -9.43 -45.34
N HIS A 454 19.00 -8.91 -44.31
CA HIS A 454 20.33 -9.40 -43.96
C HIS A 454 20.25 -10.85 -43.43
N PRO A 455 21.33 -11.64 -43.50
CA PRO A 455 21.33 -12.99 -42.95
C PRO A 455 20.96 -13.03 -41.46
N LYS A 456 20.19 -14.05 -41.04
CA LYS A 456 19.70 -14.18 -39.65
C LYS A 456 20.82 -14.17 -38.60
N PRO A 457 20.62 -13.55 -37.41
CA PRO A 457 21.54 -13.67 -36.30
C PRO A 457 21.43 -15.04 -35.63
N SER A 458 22.49 -15.40 -34.90
CA SER A 458 22.41 -16.48 -33.92
C SER A 458 21.94 -15.92 -32.58
N ILE A 459 21.15 -16.69 -31.84
CA ILE A 459 20.68 -16.37 -30.49
C ILE A 459 21.07 -17.52 -29.56
N SER A 460 21.40 -17.20 -28.32
CA SER A 460 21.69 -18.15 -27.26
C SER A 460 21.15 -17.63 -25.93
N SER A 461 20.87 -18.53 -24.99
CA SER A 461 20.60 -18.16 -23.61
C SER A 461 21.66 -18.74 -22.69
N ASP A 462 21.95 -18.05 -21.60
CA ASP A 462 22.76 -18.59 -20.50
C ASP A 462 22.04 -19.74 -19.77
N VAL A 463 20.71 -19.69 -19.62
CA VAL A 463 19.88 -20.73 -18.99
C VAL A 463 18.50 -20.86 -19.66
N SER A 464 18.04 -22.10 -19.90
CA SER A 464 16.74 -22.37 -20.55
C SER A 464 15.59 -22.65 -19.58
N VAL A 465 15.91 -22.85 -18.31
CA VAL A 465 14.96 -23.10 -17.22
C VAL A 465 15.36 -22.25 -16.03
N ILE A 466 14.43 -21.44 -15.55
CA ILE A 466 14.60 -20.54 -14.41
C ILE A 466 13.54 -20.83 -13.35
N CYS A 467 13.75 -20.41 -12.10
CA CYS A 467 12.70 -20.46 -11.08
C CYS A 467 11.79 -19.23 -11.17
N GLU A 468 10.58 -19.32 -10.62
CA GLU A 468 9.66 -18.19 -10.51
C GLU A 468 10.36 -17.02 -9.79
N GLY A 469 10.48 -15.88 -10.48
CA GLY A 469 11.21 -14.68 -10.01
C GLY A 469 12.66 -14.56 -10.52
N ASP A 470 13.26 -15.61 -11.06
CA ASP A 470 14.60 -15.54 -11.65
C ASP A 470 14.59 -14.91 -13.06
N GLU A 471 15.78 -14.74 -13.65
CA GLU A 471 15.96 -14.18 -15.00
C GLU A 471 16.96 -15.00 -15.82
N ALA A 472 16.77 -15.03 -17.14
CA ALA A 472 17.71 -15.55 -18.12
C ALA A 472 18.25 -14.41 -18.99
N ILE A 473 19.50 -14.48 -19.41
CA ILE A 473 20.13 -13.57 -20.38
C ILE A 473 20.10 -14.22 -21.76
N LEU A 474 19.50 -13.53 -22.73
CA LEU A 474 19.57 -13.88 -24.14
C LEU A 474 20.64 -13.03 -24.82
N ILE A 475 21.50 -13.66 -25.62
CA ILE A 475 22.60 -13.00 -26.36
C ILE A 475 22.44 -13.32 -27.85
N ALA A 476 22.40 -12.27 -28.66
CA ALA A 476 22.37 -12.31 -30.11
C ALA A 476 23.77 -12.13 -30.68
N LYS A 477 24.08 -12.72 -31.84
CA LYS A 477 25.31 -12.44 -32.59
C LYS A 477 25.01 -12.31 -34.07
N LYS A 478 25.41 -11.15 -34.64
CA LYS A 478 25.41 -10.89 -36.09
C LYS A 478 26.32 -11.88 -36.83
N PRO A 479 25.95 -12.39 -38.01
CA PRO A 479 26.82 -13.21 -38.85
C PRO A 479 28.08 -12.45 -39.31
N LEU A 480 29.22 -13.16 -39.37
CA LEU A 480 30.50 -12.60 -39.83
C LEU A 480 30.45 -12.14 -41.30
N THR A 481 29.56 -12.70 -42.11
CA THR A 481 29.37 -12.37 -43.53
C THR A 481 28.65 -11.05 -43.78
N THR A 482 28.05 -10.43 -42.76
CA THR A 482 27.27 -9.19 -42.90
C THR A 482 28.16 -7.97 -42.71
N ILE A 483 28.24 -7.08 -43.70
CA ILE A 483 29.05 -5.85 -43.66
C ILE A 483 28.15 -4.66 -43.26
N GLY A 484 28.64 -3.82 -42.34
CA GLY A 484 27.95 -2.61 -41.86
C GLY A 484 27.82 -2.56 -40.33
N THR A 485 27.60 -1.36 -39.81
CA THR A 485 27.42 -1.11 -38.37
C THR A 485 25.98 -1.42 -37.99
N VAL A 486 25.78 -2.21 -36.92
CA VAL A 486 24.45 -2.47 -36.39
C VAL A 486 23.91 -1.19 -35.77
N GLU A 487 22.74 -0.77 -36.21
CA GLU A 487 22.01 0.39 -35.69
C GLU A 487 21.16 -0.02 -34.48
N SER A 488 20.57 -1.22 -34.51
CA SER A 488 19.82 -1.76 -33.38
C SER A 488 19.65 -3.28 -33.41
N TYR A 489 19.37 -3.87 -32.23
CA TYR A 489 18.84 -5.22 -32.05
C TYR A 489 17.38 -5.17 -31.61
N ARG A 490 16.51 -5.96 -32.24
CA ARG A 490 15.07 -6.03 -31.92
C ARG A 490 14.66 -7.46 -31.57
N TRP A 491 14.11 -7.63 -30.39
CA TRP A 491 13.77 -8.91 -29.76
C TRP A 491 12.27 -9.15 -29.82
N PHE A 492 11.87 -10.40 -30.01
CA PHE A 492 10.48 -10.83 -30.07
C PHE A 492 10.22 -11.89 -28.99
N LYS A 493 8.98 -11.93 -28.49
CA LYS A 493 8.46 -12.96 -27.60
C LYS A 493 7.15 -13.49 -28.20
N ASP A 494 7.06 -14.80 -28.38
CA ASP A 494 5.91 -15.49 -28.97
C ASP A 494 5.47 -14.86 -30.30
N GLY A 495 6.45 -14.45 -31.12
CA GLY A 495 6.27 -13.79 -32.43
C GLY A 495 5.95 -12.29 -32.40
N ASN A 496 5.83 -11.67 -31.22
CA ASN A 496 5.51 -10.25 -31.07
C ASN A 496 6.74 -9.45 -30.67
N LEU A 497 6.93 -8.24 -31.23
CA LEU A 497 8.05 -7.37 -30.88
C LEU A 497 8.00 -7.04 -29.39
N PHE A 498 9.07 -7.41 -28.68
CA PHE A 498 9.21 -7.32 -27.23
C PHE A 498 10.16 -6.19 -26.80
N LYS A 499 11.32 -6.00 -27.47
CA LYS A 499 12.34 -5.01 -27.04
C LYS A 499 13.23 -4.52 -28.17
N VAL A 500 13.64 -3.25 -28.16
CA VAL A 500 14.61 -2.66 -29.11
C VAL A 500 15.82 -2.09 -28.35
N ARG A 501 17.03 -2.27 -28.89
CA ARG A 501 18.33 -1.79 -28.36
C ARG A 501 19.07 -1.04 -29.47
N GLU A 502 19.18 0.28 -29.39
CA GLU A 502 19.86 1.13 -30.38
C GLU A 502 21.34 1.37 -30.05
N VAL A 503 22.17 1.60 -31.07
CA VAL A 503 23.65 1.67 -30.97
C VAL A 503 24.18 3.11 -31.06
N GLY A 504 23.36 4.13 -31.35
CA GLY A 504 23.86 5.39 -31.92
C GLY A 504 23.28 6.76 -31.50
N ASP A 505 22.50 6.92 -30.43
CA ASP A 505 22.05 8.26 -30.00
C ASP A 505 22.90 8.85 -28.86
N ASP A 506 23.06 10.18 -28.91
CA ASP A 506 23.95 11.02 -28.11
C ASP A 506 23.94 10.77 -26.59
N LEU A 507 25.14 10.91 -26.03
CA LEU A 507 25.61 10.53 -24.71
C LEU A 507 25.14 11.41 -23.52
N GLU A 508 24.23 12.36 -23.71
CA GLU A 508 23.96 13.34 -22.64
C GLU A 508 22.95 12.88 -21.56
N ASP A 509 22.18 11.80 -21.78
CA ASP A 509 21.16 11.36 -20.79
C ASP A 509 21.01 9.83 -20.62
N ARG A 510 22.03 9.03 -20.97
CA ARG A 510 21.94 7.57 -20.80
C ARG A 510 22.44 7.08 -19.45
N ILE A 511 21.47 6.53 -18.71
CA ILE A 511 21.55 5.41 -17.76
C ILE A 511 22.75 4.50 -18.08
N ILE A 512 23.48 4.08 -17.04
CA ILE A 512 24.58 3.10 -17.08
C ILE A 512 24.07 1.79 -17.70
N GLU A 513 24.07 1.73 -19.03
CA GLU A 513 24.05 0.53 -19.83
C GLU A 513 25.45 -0.09 -19.76
N GLU A 514 25.85 -0.59 -18.59
CA GLU A 514 27.22 -1.09 -18.39
C GLU A 514 27.18 -2.37 -17.57
N LEU A 515 27.10 -3.48 -18.31
CA LEU A 515 27.73 -4.79 -18.06
C LEU A 515 27.28 -5.83 -19.09
N LEU A 516 26.16 -5.59 -19.81
CA LEU A 516 25.68 -6.47 -20.87
C LEU A 516 25.84 -5.81 -22.25
N PRO A 517 26.44 -6.51 -23.24
CA PRO A 517 26.56 -6.01 -24.60
C PRO A 517 25.19 -5.65 -25.22
N ILE A 518 25.17 -4.65 -26.12
CA ILE A 518 23.96 -4.15 -26.82
C ILE A 518 23.15 -5.26 -27.50
N GLU A 519 23.81 -6.36 -27.86
CA GLU A 519 23.25 -7.57 -28.44
C GLU A 519 22.62 -8.52 -27.42
N SER A 520 22.33 -8.10 -26.18
CA SER A 520 21.75 -8.97 -25.15
C SER A 520 20.59 -8.35 -24.35
N ILE A 521 19.69 -9.20 -23.86
CA ILE A 521 18.53 -8.84 -23.03
C ILE A 521 18.34 -9.81 -21.86
N ARG A 522 17.65 -9.36 -20.81
CA ARG A 522 17.18 -10.20 -19.71
C ARG A 522 15.70 -10.53 -19.87
N VAL A 523 15.29 -11.74 -19.54
CA VAL A 523 13.90 -12.25 -19.62
C VAL A 523 13.54 -13.06 -18.38
N THR A 524 12.31 -12.92 -17.88
CA THR A 524 11.83 -13.55 -16.63
C THR A 524 10.61 -14.44 -16.83
N GLU A 525 10.03 -14.43 -18.03
CA GLU A 525 8.78 -15.13 -18.31
C GLU A 525 9.00 -16.37 -19.18
N PRO A 526 8.11 -17.37 -19.04
CA PRO A 526 8.11 -18.47 -19.99
C PRO A 526 7.67 -17.96 -21.36
N GLY A 527 8.26 -18.51 -22.42
CA GLY A 527 7.93 -18.12 -23.79
C GLY A 527 9.00 -18.50 -24.80
N GLU A 528 8.68 -18.22 -26.06
CA GLU A 528 9.55 -18.43 -27.20
C GLU A 528 10.15 -17.09 -27.66
N TYR A 529 11.47 -16.97 -27.62
CA TYR A 529 12.19 -15.73 -27.89
C TYR A 529 13.02 -15.80 -29.16
N SER A 530 13.06 -14.69 -29.90
CA SER A 530 13.82 -14.53 -31.14
C SER A 530 14.30 -13.08 -31.30
N VAL A 531 15.19 -12.83 -32.27
CA VAL A 531 15.84 -11.51 -32.45
C VAL A 531 16.18 -11.24 -33.91
N VAL A 532 16.18 -9.96 -34.28
CA VAL A 532 16.74 -9.42 -35.52
C VAL A 532 17.73 -8.30 -35.20
N TYR A 533 18.65 -8.01 -36.11
CA TYR A 533 19.45 -6.78 -36.07
C TYR A 533 19.16 -5.89 -37.28
N VAL A 534 19.55 -4.62 -37.22
CA VAL A 534 19.29 -3.61 -38.24
C VAL A 534 20.57 -2.95 -38.69
N ILE A 535 20.76 -2.80 -40.01
CA ILE A 535 21.86 -2.07 -40.64
C ILE A 535 21.29 -1.24 -41.79
N ASN A 536 21.57 0.07 -41.83
CA ASN A 536 21.11 1.01 -42.84
C ASN A 536 19.57 1.02 -43.01
N GLY A 537 18.85 0.87 -41.89
CA GLY A 537 17.39 0.75 -41.85
C GLY A 537 16.83 -0.56 -42.42
N VAL A 538 17.66 -1.57 -42.73
CA VAL A 538 17.22 -2.89 -43.21
C VAL A 538 17.45 -3.92 -42.11
N SER A 539 16.42 -4.70 -41.76
CA SER A 539 16.55 -5.75 -40.75
C SER A 539 17.11 -7.07 -41.33
N SER A 540 17.69 -7.89 -40.48
CA SER A 540 17.98 -9.28 -40.78
C SER A 540 16.71 -10.14 -40.84
N GLU A 541 16.84 -11.35 -41.38
CA GLU A 541 15.91 -12.45 -41.09
C GLU A 541 15.87 -12.70 -39.58
N GLU A 542 14.76 -13.24 -39.10
CA GLU A 542 14.58 -13.62 -37.70
C GLU A 542 15.48 -14.79 -37.31
N SER A 543 16.01 -14.75 -36.08
CA SER A 543 16.84 -15.82 -35.53
C SER A 543 16.07 -17.14 -35.38
N ALA A 544 16.79 -18.20 -34.98
CA ALA A 544 16.12 -19.36 -34.39
C ALA A 544 15.39 -18.98 -33.09
N ILE A 545 14.45 -19.82 -32.65
CA ILE A 545 13.70 -19.63 -31.39
C ILE A 545 14.49 -20.20 -30.21
N VAL A 546 14.53 -19.47 -29.10
CA VAL A 546 15.00 -19.94 -27.78
C VAL A 546 13.83 -19.98 -26.81
N LYS A 547 13.58 -21.13 -26.20
CA LYS A 547 12.47 -21.31 -25.25
C LYS A 547 12.94 -21.17 -23.81
N ILE A 548 12.26 -20.34 -23.04
CA ILE A 548 12.44 -20.19 -21.59
C ILE A 548 11.29 -20.88 -20.87
N ASN A 549 11.60 -21.69 -19.86
CA ASN A 549 10.62 -22.31 -18.97
C ASN A 549 10.81 -21.80 -17.52
N VAL A 550 9.71 -21.68 -16.78
CA VAL A 550 9.72 -21.19 -15.39
C VAL A 550 9.17 -22.26 -14.46
N ASN A 551 9.94 -22.63 -13.43
CA ASN A 551 9.58 -23.61 -12.41
C ASN A 551 9.04 -22.92 -11.14
N PRO A 552 7.98 -23.44 -10.50
CA PRO A 552 7.45 -22.87 -9.27
C PRO A 552 8.43 -23.03 -8.10
N ILE A 553 8.40 -22.09 -7.15
CA ILE A 553 9.15 -22.16 -5.88
C ILE A 553 8.35 -22.93 -4.81
N PRO A 554 8.99 -23.75 -3.95
CA PRO A 554 8.32 -24.38 -2.80
C PRO A 554 8.02 -23.32 -1.74
N LYS A 555 6.80 -23.19 -1.22
CA LYS A 555 6.47 -22.13 -0.22
C LYS A 555 6.61 -22.61 1.22
N LEU A 556 7.56 -22.06 1.98
CA LEU A 556 7.78 -22.36 3.39
C LEU A 556 6.73 -21.69 4.29
N LYS A 557 6.13 -22.45 5.20
CA LYS A 557 5.17 -21.95 6.20
C LYS A 557 5.34 -22.63 7.57
N LEU A 558 5.00 -21.89 8.63
CA LEU A 558 4.91 -22.43 9.97
C LEU A 558 3.76 -23.43 10.05
N LYS A 559 3.99 -24.58 10.71
CA LYS A 559 2.96 -25.61 10.87
C LYS A 559 1.85 -25.19 11.82
N ASN A 560 2.19 -24.47 12.89
CA ASN A 560 1.23 -23.97 13.87
C ASN A 560 1.06 -22.46 13.71
N ASN A 561 -0.19 -21.98 13.73
CA ASN A 561 -0.49 -20.55 13.59
C ASN A 561 -0.11 -19.71 14.83
N SER A 562 0.21 -20.35 15.95
CA SER A 562 0.71 -19.70 17.18
C SER A 562 2.22 -19.47 17.15
N ASP A 563 2.95 -20.21 16.30
CA ASP A 563 4.38 -20.05 16.16
C ASP A 563 4.65 -18.75 15.39
N VAL A 564 5.82 -18.16 15.63
CA VAL A 564 6.24 -16.91 15.01
C VAL A 564 7.66 -17.06 14.46
N LEU A 565 8.07 -16.12 13.60
CA LEU A 565 9.43 -16.09 13.04
C LEU A 565 10.44 -15.38 13.96
N SER A 566 9.99 -14.77 15.06
CA SER A 566 10.85 -14.08 16.04
C SER A 566 10.45 -14.42 17.47
N TYR A 567 11.40 -14.91 18.27
CA TYR A 567 11.22 -15.30 19.67
C TYR A 567 12.05 -14.38 20.59
N THR A 568 11.61 -14.19 21.84
CA THR A 568 12.39 -13.47 22.87
C THR A 568 12.46 -14.31 24.13
N LEU A 569 13.67 -14.48 24.67
CA LEU A 569 14.02 -15.39 25.76
C LEU A 569 14.97 -14.71 26.76
N ASN A 570 14.97 -15.12 28.02
CA ASN A 570 16.03 -14.78 28.97
C ASN A 570 17.25 -15.70 28.78
N VAL A 571 18.43 -15.25 29.20
CA VAL A 571 19.61 -16.12 29.35
C VAL A 571 19.24 -17.31 30.24
N GLY A 572 19.52 -18.52 29.75
CA GLY A 572 19.18 -19.79 30.43
C GLY A 572 17.84 -20.41 30.04
N ASP A 573 16.97 -19.70 29.32
CA ASP A 573 15.72 -20.28 28.81
C ASP A 573 15.98 -21.35 27.75
N SER A 574 15.10 -22.35 27.74
CA SER A 574 15.15 -23.48 26.80
C SER A 574 14.22 -23.24 25.60
N PHE A 575 14.74 -23.39 24.39
CA PHE A 575 14.05 -23.11 23.12
C PHE A 575 14.11 -24.28 22.14
N VAL A 576 13.00 -24.63 21.50
CA VAL A 576 12.95 -25.65 20.44
C VAL A 576 12.58 -24.97 19.14
N LEU A 577 13.23 -25.35 18.04
CA LEU A 577 12.97 -24.78 16.72
C LEU A 577 11.53 -25.13 16.27
N PRO A 578 10.79 -24.15 15.70
CA PRO A 578 9.43 -24.40 15.21
C PRO A 578 9.42 -25.34 14.01
N ILE A 579 8.28 -26.00 13.77
CA ILE A 579 8.13 -26.92 12.64
C ILE A 579 7.73 -26.13 11.39
N MET A 580 8.57 -26.21 10.37
CA MET A 580 8.33 -25.64 9.04
C MET A 580 7.88 -26.72 8.06
N ILE A 581 6.93 -26.39 7.19
CA ILE A 581 6.37 -27.27 6.16
C ILE A 581 6.28 -26.54 4.81
N THR A 582 6.12 -27.30 3.73
CA THR A 582 5.71 -26.79 2.41
C THR A 582 4.40 -27.45 1.98
N ASP A 583 3.77 -26.95 0.91
CA ASP A 583 2.56 -27.56 0.35
C ASP A 583 2.80 -28.95 -0.26
N ASN A 584 4.02 -29.18 -0.76
CA ASN A 584 4.40 -30.45 -1.37
C ASN A 584 5.34 -31.23 -0.44
N ALA A 585 4.85 -32.35 0.08
CA ALA A 585 5.59 -33.21 1.01
C ALA A 585 6.90 -33.82 0.45
N ARG A 586 7.17 -33.68 -0.86
CA ARG A 586 8.43 -34.12 -1.47
C ARG A 586 9.54 -33.07 -1.45
N ASP A 587 9.22 -31.83 -1.09
CA ASP A 587 10.25 -30.78 -0.98
C ASP A 587 11.16 -31.09 0.22
N VAL A 588 12.45 -30.85 0.06
CA VAL A 588 13.46 -31.09 1.10
C VAL A 588 13.60 -29.83 1.93
N ILE A 589 13.43 -29.94 3.25
CA ILE A 589 13.57 -28.82 4.20
C ILE A 589 14.84 -29.01 5.04
N THR A 590 15.80 -28.11 4.88
CA THR A 590 17.09 -28.11 5.58
C THR A 590 17.19 -26.91 6.52
N TRP A 591 17.76 -27.11 7.70
CA TRP A 591 17.95 -26.06 8.72
C TRP A 591 19.43 -25.77 8.91
N TYR A 592 19.75 -24.51 9.14
CA TYR A 592 21.09 -24.03 9.46
C TYR A 592 21.06 -23.21 10.75
N ASP A 593 22.10 -23.36 11.56
CA ASP A 593 22.30 -22.61 12.79
C ASP A 593 22.87 -21.21 12.52
N THR A 594 23.19 -20.48 13.61
CA THR A 594 23.72 -19.11 13.55
C THR A 594 25.11 -19.01 12.93
N ASN A 595 25.87 -20.11 12.88
CA ASN A 595 27.19 -20.17 12.26
C ASN A 595 27.11 -20.67 10.81
N GLY A 596 25.91 -21.04 10.35
CA GLY A 596 25.67 -21.60 9.02
C GLY A 596 25.90 -23.11 8.93
N GLU A 597 25.99 -23.83 10.06
CA GLU A 597 26.10 -25.30 10.09
C GLU A 597 24.72 -25.97 10.05
N GLU A 598 24.61 -27.12 9.38
CA GLU A 598 23.33 -27.83 9.23
C GLU A 598 22.84 -28.44 10.54
N ILE A 599 21.57 -28.23 10.88
CA ILE A 599 20.92 -28.78 12.07
C ILE A 599 20.17 -30.06 11.71
N ILE A 600 20.73 -31.20 12.14
CA ILE A 600 20.13 -32.53 11.91
C ILE A 600 19.01 -32.82 12.93
N ASP A 601 19.27 -32.56 14.22
CA ASP A 601 18.27 -32.72 15.29
C ASP A 601 17.61 -31.38 15.64
N ARG A 602 16.35 -31.25 15.20
CA ARG A 602 15.51 -30.07 15.39
C ARG A 602 14.67 -30.14 16.67
N THR A 603 14.63 -31.30 17.32
CA THR A 603 13.77 -31.56 18.48
C THR A 603 14.48 -31.33 19.81
N SER A 604 15.81 -31.34 19.81
CA SER A 604 16.60 -31.01 21.00
C SER A 604 16.40 -29.55 21.41
N PRO A 605 16.07 -29.28 22.69
CA PRO A 605 16.07 -27.93 23.22
C PRO A 605 17.45 -27.28 23.14
N LYS A 606 17.47 -25.99 22.85
CA LYS A 606 18.62 -25.08 22.76
C LYS A 606 18.57 -24.14 23.96
N VAL A 607 19.71 -23.90 24.59
CA VAL A 607 19.84 -22.98 25.72
C VAL A 607 20.86 -21.91 25.35
N PHE A 608 20.54 -20.65 25.59
CA PHE A 608 21.39 -19.52 25.29
C PHE A 608 22.01 -18.98 26.57
N ASN A 609 23.34 -18.97 26.64
CA ASN A 609 24.12 -18.54 27.80
C ASN A 609 24.62 -17.09 27.71
N GLN A 610 24.36 -16.42 26.59
CA GLN A 610 24.76 -15.02 26.35
C GLN A 610 23.59 -14.26 25.73
N ALA A 611 23.37 -13.04 26.19
CA ALA A 611 22.44 -12.12 25.57
C ALA A 611 22.89 -11.77 24.14
N GLY A 612 21.94 -11.65 23.21
CA GLY A 612 22.23 -11.40 21.80
C GLY A 612 21.10 -11.85 20.88
N VAL A 613 21.32 -11.66 19.58
CA VAL A 613 20.36 -12.04 18.52
C VAL A 613 20.91 -13.24 17.75
N TYR A 614 20.17 -14.33 17.74
CA TYR A 614 20.54 -15.60 17.11
C TYR A 614 19.60 -15.90 15.95
N ASN A 615 20.11 -15.92 14.72
CA ASN A 615 19.30 -16.18 13.52
C ASN A 615 19.53 -17.60 12.97
N TYR A 616 18.47 -18.37 12.86
CA TYR A 616 18.45 -19.68 12.21
C TYR A 616 17.88 -19.54 10.80
N THR A 617 18.40 -20.31 9.85
CA THR A 617 17.95 -20.26 8.45
C THR A 617 17.32 -21.59 8.08
N VAL A 618 16.14 -21.55 7.46
CA VAL A 618 15.46 -22.72 6.91
C VAL A 618 15.32 -22.57 5.40
N VAL A 619 15.69 -23.61 4.67
CA VAL A 619 15.65 -23.66 3.20
C VAL A 619 14.76 -24.83 2.79
N ALA A 620 13.76 -24.57 1.96
CA ALA A 620 13.04 -25.60 1.22
C ALA A 620 13.56 -25.66 -0.21
N GLU A 621 13.84 -26.86 -0.74
CA GLU A 621 14.23 -27.07 -2.13
C GLU A 621 13.32 -28.13 -2.78
N ASN A 622 12.81 -27.84 -3.98
CA ASN A 622 12.01 -28.79 -4.75
C ASN A 622 12.88 -29.63 -5.71
N ALA A 623 12.28 -30.64 -6.34
CA ALA A 623 12.99 -31.54 -7.25
C ALA A 623 13.62 -30.85 -8.48
N ASN A 624 13.18 -29.64 -8.82
CA ASN A 624 13.71 -28.85 -9.94
C ASN A 624 14.83 -27.89 -9.51
N GLY A 625 15.23 -27.91 -8.23
CA GLY A 625 16.28 -27.06 -7.68
C GLY A 625 15.85 -25.63 -7.33
N CYS A 626 14.54 -25.35 -7.32
CA CYS A 626 14.02 -24.06 -6.86
C CYS A 626 13.86 -24.08 -5.34
N SER A 627 14.23 -22.97 -4.70
CA SER A 627 14.24 -22.87 -3.25
C SER A 627 13.48 -21.68 -2.70
N ASP A 628 12.97 -21.82 -1.49
CA ASP A 628 12.46 -20.74 -0.64
C ASP A 628 13.21 -20.75 0.70
N ILE A 629 13.36 -19.56 1.29
CA ILE A 629 14.24 -19.34 2.43
C ILE A 629 13.51 -18.46 3.44
N LYS A 630 13.48 -18.90 4.70
CA LYS A 630 12.97 -18.12 5.84
C LYS A 630 14.00 -18.09 6.96
N ASN A 631 13.92 -17.06 7.81
CA ASN A 631 14.75 -16.91 9.00
C ASN A 631 13.91 -16.97 10.28
N ILE A 632 14.42 -17.66 11.30
CA ILE A 632 13.90 -17.64 12.67
C ILE A 632 14.88 -16.86 13.53
N GLN A 633 14.45 -15.71 14.05
CA GLN A 633 15.22 -14.88 14.95
C GLN A 633 14.92 -15.23 16.41
N VAL A 634 15.95 -15.31 17.24
CA VAL A 634 15.82 -15.51 18.69
C VAL A 634 16.59 -14.41 19.41
N ASN A 635 15.86 -13.54 20.09
CA ASN A 635 16.38 -12.42 20.87
C ASN A 635 16.55 -12.85 22.33
N VAL A 636 17.79 -12.93 22.81
CA VAL A 636 18.11 -13.36 24.17
C VAL A 636 18.57 -12.16 24.98
N PHE A 637 18.00 -11.93 26.16
CA PHE A 637 18.36 -10.82 27.05
C PHE A 637 18.75 -11.29 28.45
N ASN A 638 19.51 -10.46 29.17
CA ASN A 638 19.79 -10.63 30.59
C ASN A 638 19.25 -9.40 31.33
N ASN A 639 18.36 -9.59 32.30
CA ASN A 639 17.79 -8.50 33.10
C ASN A 639 18.76 -7.90 34.13
N GLU A 640 19.87 -8.58 34.42
CA GLU A 640 20.88 -8.12 35.38
C GLU A 640 22.00 -7.29 34.72
N ASP A 641 22.13 -7.35 33.39
CA ASP A 641 23.13 -6.63 32.61
C ASP A 641 22.48 -5.53 31.76
N CYS A 642 23.25 -4.47 31.47
CA CYS A 642 22.81 -3.46 30.51
C CYS A 642 22.74 -4.09 29.11
N PRO A 643 21.61 -3.96 28.37
CA PRO A 643 21.48 -4.57 27.05
C PRO A 643 22.58 -4.10 26.09
N PRO A 644 23.10 -4.99 25.22
CA PRO A 644 24.09 -4.62 24.23
C PRO A 644 23.54 -3.52 23.31
N THR A 645 24.36 -2.52 23.01
CA THR A 645 23.97 -1.45 22.10
C THR A 645 24.30 -1.76 20.67
N TYR A 646 23.45 -1.31 19.76
CA TYR A 646 23.56 -1.62 18.35
C TYR A 646 23.53 -0.35 17.49
N GLU A 647 24.31 -0.35 16.42
CA GLU A 647 24.30 0.70 15.41
C GLU A 647 23.94 0.16 14.02
N ARG A 648 23.21 0.98 13.25
CA ARG A 648 22.92 0.72 11.85
C ARG A 648 24.14 1.08 11.00
N TYR A 649 24.76 0.07 10.43
CA TYR A 649 25.78 0.25 9.40
C TYR A 649 25.10 0.24 8.03
N TRP A 650 24.88 1.42 7.45
CA TRP A 650 24.17 1.59 6.19
C TRP A 650 25.03 1.25 4.96
N ALA A 651 24.37 0.70 3.95
CA ALA A 651 24.93 0.53 2.61
C ALA A 651 25.06 1.90 1.93
N THR A 652 26.29 2.40 1.81
CA THR A 652 26.61 3.78 1.38
C THR A 652 27.66 3.83 0.27
N ASP A 653 27.96 2.68 -0.37
CA ASP A 653 29.04 2.59 -1.36
C ASP A 653 28.57 3.10 -2.73
N TYR A 654 27.76 2.30 -3.43
CA TYR A 654 27.13 2.68 -4.68
C TYR A 654 25.80 1.96 -4.88
N THR A 655 25.03 2.45 -5.85
CA THR A 655 23.76 1.86 -6.26
C THR A 655 23.73 1.65 -7.77
N ALA A 656 23.13 0.55 -8.21
CA ALA A 656 22.85 0.25 -9.60
C ALA A 656 21.36 -0.04 -9.76
N TRP A 657 20.78 0.15 -10.93
CA TRP A 657 19.35 -0.13 -11.14
C TRP A 657 19.06 -0.54 -12.58
N TYR A 658 17.91 -1.16 -12.78
CA TYR A 658 17.46 -1.63 -14.10
C TYR A 658 15.94 -1.58 -14.20
N SER A 659 15.42 -1.45 -15.43
CA SER A 659 14.01 -1.63 -15.78
C SER A 659 13.90 -2.48 -17.04
N ALA A 660 13.00 -3.47 -17.03
CA ALA A 660 12.78 -4.35 -18.18
C ALA A 660 12.06 -3.66 -19.36
N LEU A 661 11.12 -2.76 -19.07
CA LEU A 661 10.19 -2.11 -20.01
C LEU A 661 10.10 -0.60 -19.76
N THR A 662 8.91 -0.06 -19.48
CA THR A 662 8.66 1.31 -19.04
C THR A 662 8.75 1.30 -17.51
N GLY A 663 9.72 1.99 -16.93
CA GLY A 663 9.97 1.95 -15.49
C GLY A 663 11.32 2.59 -15.22
N GLY A 664 11.54 3.09 -14.01
CA GLY A 664 12.73 3.87 -13.69
C GLY A 664 12.97 3.90 -12.20
N VAL A 665 14.20 4.23 -11.82
CA VAL A 665 14.51 4.55 -10.42
C VAL A 665 14.87 6.02 -10.33
N SER A 666 14.02 6.82 -9.68
CA SER A 666 14.29 8.22 -9.39
C SER A 666 14.94 8.39 -8.02
N ASN A 667 15.71 9.47 -7.84
CA ASN A 667 16.41 9.80 -6.58
C ASN A 667 17.27 8.64 -6.03
N LYS A 668 17.91 7.86 -6.91
CA LYS A 668 18.66 6.65 -6.56
C LYS A 668 19.70 6.82 -5.45
N SER A 669 20.35 7.99 -5.39
CA SER A 669 21.35 8.32 -4.37
C SER A 669 20.78 8.36 -2.95
N ASN A 670 19.49 8.63 -2.81
CA ASN A 670 18.84 8.68 -1.50
C ASN A 670 18.78 7.30 -0.83
N ALA A 671 18.87 6.20 -1.59
CA ALA A 671 18.93 4.85 -1.00
C ALA A 671 20.31 4.48 -0.44
N ILE A 672 21.33 5.32 -0.68
CA ILE A 672 22.72 5.12 -0.23
C ILE A 672 23.28 6.34 0.55
N ASP A 673 22.43 7.26 0.98
CA ASP A 673 22.85 8.45 1.74
C ASP A 673 22.94 8.21 3.25
N GLY A 674 22.55 7.01 3.71
CA GLY A 674 22.57 6.61 5.11
C GLY A 674 21.49 7.27 5.98
N ARG A 675 20.47 7.88 5.36
CA ARG A 675 19.37 8.53 6.06
C ARG A 675 18.09 7.67 6.04
N PRO A 676 17.32 7.64 7.13
CA PRO A 676 16.08 6.87 7.19
C PRO A 676 14.85 7.62 6.64
N ASP A 677 14.94 8.91 6.28
CA ASP A 677 13.81 9.73 5.82
C ASP A 677 13.76 10.00 4.32
N THR A 678 14.90 9.89 3.64
CA THR A 678 15.03 10.04 2.19
C THR A 678 14.92 8.68 1.52
N TYR A 679 14.42 8.66 0.28
CA TYR A 679 14.22 7.41 -0.46
C TYR A 679 14.44 7.62 -1.94
N SER A 680 14.86 6.54 -2.62
CA SER A 680 14.67 6.39 -4.06
C SER A 680 13.26 5.89 -4.36
N THR A 681 12.76 6.15 -5.56
CA THR A 681 11.46 5.60 -6.01
C THR A 681 11.69 4.68 -7.19
N ILE A 682 11.40 3.40 -7.01
CA ILE A 682 11.33 2.39 -8.07
C ILE A 682 9.93 2.48 -8.69
N THR A 683 9.85 2.88 -9.96
CA THR A 683 8.62 2.94 -10.75
C THR A 683 8.61 1.82 -11.78
N VAL A 684 7.47 1.13 -11.86
CA VAL A 684 7.13 0.21 -12.96
C VAL A 684 5.96 0.84 -13.72
N GLY A 685 6.17 1.14 -14.99
CA GLY A 685 5.18 1.68 -15.91
C GLY A 685 4.19 0.62 -16.42
N LEU A 686 3.25 1.03 -17.28
CA LEU A 686 2.18 0.17 -17.78
C LEU A 686 2.75 -1.06 -18.51
N GLY A 687 2.80 -2.19 -17.81
CA GLY A 687 3.14 -3.49 -18.37
C GLY A 687 2.00 -4.00 -19.26
N LEU A 688 2.16 -3.89 -20.58
CA LEU A 688 1.39 -4.72 -21.50
C LEU A 688 1.74 -6.18 -21.18
N LEU A 689 0.72 -6.96 -20.77
CA LEU A 689 0.81 -8.40 -20.47
C LEU A 689 1.51 -8.81 -19.17
N GLY A 690 1.68 -7.93 -18.18
CA GLY A 690 2.27 -8.31 -16.87
C GLY A 690 3.79 -8.43 -16.85
N LEU A 691 4.43 -7.95 -17.93
CA LEU A 691 5.87 -7.87 -18.12
C LEU A 691 6.38 -6.49 -17.66
N GLY A 692 7.36 -6.46 -16.75
CA GLY A 692 7.90 -5.20 -16.23
C GLY A 692 8.49 -5.34 -14.82
N THR A 693 9.76 -5.73 -14.71
CA THR A 693 10.49 -5.67 -13.43
C THR A 693 11.43 -4.47 -13.43
N THR A 694 11.33 -3.61 -12.42
CA THR A 694 12.33 -2.58 -12.13
C THR A 694 13.01 -2.94 -10.82
N TRP A 695 14.34 -2.89 -10.76
CA TRP A 695 15.08 -3.18 -9.53
C TRP A 695 16.18 -2.19 -9.25
N GLN A 696 16.59 -2.10 -7.98
CA GLN A 696 17.72 -1.31 -7.51
C GLN A 696 18.60 -2.16 -6.59
N ASN A 697 19.90 -2.18 -6.89
CA ASN A 697 20.95 -2.74 -6.05
C ASN A 697 21.52 -1.67 -5.12
N ILE A 698 21.82 -2.06 -3.89
CA ILE A 698 22.36 -1.19 -2.83
C ILE A 698 23.54 -1.94 -2.20
N TYR A 699 24.73 -1.35 -2.21
CA TYR A 699 25.97 -2.01 -1.77
C TYR A 699 26.60 -1.38 -0.53
N PHE A 700 27.17 -2.24 0.31
CA PHE A 700 28.01 -1.89 1.45
C PHE A 700 29.45 -1.66 0.99
N LYS A 701 30.19 -0.82 1.73
CA LYS A 701 31.62 -0.58 1.47
C LYS A 701 32.51 -1.79 1.72
N GLU A 702 32.02 -2.74 2.52
CA GLU A 702 32.72 -3.96 2.93
C GLU A 702 31.78 -5.15 2.81
N ASP A 703 32.34 -6.35 2.63
CA ASP A 703 31.54 -7.57 2.65
C ASP A 703 31.01 -7.84 4.06
N GLN A 704 29.78 -8.29 4.14
CA GLN A 704 29.15 -8.78 5.35
C GLN A 704 29.34 -10.29 5.46
N ALA A 705 29.64 -10.79 6.66
CA ALA A 705 29.89 -12.20 6.91
C ALA A 705 28.63 -13.05 6.61
N ALA A 706 28.85 -14.34 6.32
CA ALA A 706 27.74 -15.29 6.20
C ALA A 706 26.97 -15.35 7.52
N GLY A 707 25.64 -15.32 7.45
CA GLY A 707 24.76 -15.32 8.63
C GLY A 707 24.39 -13.93 9.15
N THR A 708 25.06 -12.86 8.70
CA THR A 708 24.72 -11.47 9.09
C THR A 708 23.38 -11.05 8.46
N PRO A 709 22.35 -10.73 9.26
CA PRO A 709 21.06 -10.28 8.72
C PRO A 709 21.19 -8.89 8.11
N VAL A 710 20.51 -8.67 6.98
CA VAL A 710 20.35 -7.35 6.35
C VAL A 710 18.91 -6.91 6.47
N THR A 711 18.71 -5.65 6.84
CA THR A 711 17.41 -5.00 6.89
C THR A 711 17.29 -4.03 5.73
N VAL A 712 16.18 -4.10 4.99
CA VAL A 712 15.83 -3.16 3.93
C VAL A 712 14.63 -2.34 4.39
N LYS A 713 14.76 -1.01 4.38
CA LYS A 713 13.64 -0.11 4.68
C LYS A 713 12.93 0.27 3.38
N LEU A 714 11.65 -0.07 3.32
CA LEU A 714 10.83 -0.04 2.12
C LEU A 714 9.56 0.77 2.36
N GLY A 715 9.00 1.38 1.31
CA GLY A 715 7.67 1.94 1.34
C GLY A 715 6.89 1.71 0.04
N LYS A 716 5.57 1.85 0.09
CA LYS A 716 4.68 1.73 -1.09
C LYS A 716 3.90 3.01 -1.29
N GLU A 717 3.88 3.53 -2.51
CA GLU A 717 3.09 4.72 -2.86
C GLU A 717 1.75 4.32 -3.51
N TYR A 718 0.75 5.20 -3.39
CA TYR A 718 -0.65 5.02 -3.78
C TYR A 718 -0.82 4.49 -5.23
N SER A 719 -1.01 3.19 -5.41
CA SER A 719 -1.53 2.59 -6.65
C SER A 719 -2.75 1.72 -6.31
N GLY A 720 -3.88 1.91 -7.02
CA GLY A 720 -5.13 1.19 -6.76
C GLY A 720 -4.97 -0.34 -6.68
N LEU A 721 -5.83 -1.00 -5.89
CA LEU A 721 -5.90 -2.45 -5.59
C LEU A 721 -4.78 -3.33 -6.19
N VAL A 722 -3.64 -3.40 -5.49
CA VAL A 722 -2.63 -4.46 -5.68
C VAL A 722 -2.04 -4.81 -4.31
N ALA A 723 -1.81 -6.09 -4.04
CA ALA A 723 -1.19 -6.61 -2.82
C ALA A 723 0.26 -6.13 -2.64
N LEU A 724 0.88 -6.37 -1.47
CA LEU A 724 2.34 -6.17 -1.30
C LEU A 724 3.16 -7.17 -2.12
N GLY A 725 2.51 -8.18 -2.70
CA GLY A 725 3.08 -9.22 -3.57
C GLY A 725 3.75 -8.77 -4.89
N GLY A 726 4.28 -7.55 -4.95
CA GLY A 726 5.11 -7.05 -6.06
C GLY A 726 6.55 -6.69 -5.67
N ILE A 727 6.89 -6.54 -4.38
CA ILE A 727 8.27 -6.25 -3.94
C ILE A 727 8.96 -7.53 -3.48
N THR A 728 10.15 -7.80 -4.04
CA THR A 728 11.01 -8.90 -3.62
C THR A 728 12.44 -8.41 -3.37
N VAL A 729 13.19 -9.12 -2.53
CA VAL A 729 14.58 -8.79 -2.19
C VAL A 729 15.50 -10.01 -2.31
N VAL A 730 16.78 -9.79 -2.61
CA VAL A 730 17.81 -10.85 -2.59
C VAL A 730 19.18 -10.27 -2.26
N GLY A 731 20.02 -11.05 -1.58
CA GLY A 731 21.41 -10.67 -1.34
C GLY A 731 22.26 -10.75 -2.61
N LEU A 732 23.32 -9.95 -2.67
CA LEU A 732 24.27 -9.89 -3.78
C LEU A 732 25.68 -10.14 -3.27
N ASP A 733 26.47 -10.93 -3.99
CA ASP A 733 27.90 -11.05 -3.72
C ASP A 733 28.67 -9.79 -4.19
N ALA A 734 29.99 -9.78 -3.99
CA ALA A 734 30.85 -8.66 -4.37
C ALA A 734 30.87 -8.35 -5.88
N ASN A 735 30.48 -9.31 -6.73
CA ASN A 735 30.39 -9.16 -8.17
C ASN A 735 28.96 -8.80 -8.63
N GLY A 736 28.02 -8.59 -7.70
CA GLY A 736 26.62 -8.31 -7.99
C GLY A 736 25.82 -9.54 -8.41
N LYS A 737 26.32 -10.76 -8.18
CA LYS A 737 25.58 -11.99 -8.44
C LYS A 737 24.59 -12.26 -7.30
N LYS A 738 23.35 -12.60 -7.65
CA LYS A 738 22.30 -12.98 -6.69
C LYS A 738 22.70 -14.19 -5.86
N ILE A 739 22.43 -14.11 -4.56
CA ILE A 739 22.65 -15.15 -3.57
C ILE A 739 21.30 -15.79 -3.27
N GLY A 740 21.05 -16.96 -3.85
CA GLY A 740 19.78 -17.67 -3.70
C GLY A 740 18.68 -17.10 -4.58
N THR A 741 17.43 -17.35 -4.18
CA THR A 741 16.22 -16.94 -4.88
C THR A 741 15.69 -15.60 -4.34
N LEU A 742 14.89 -14.90 -5.14
CA LEU A 742 14.17 -13.70 -4.69
C LEU A 742 13.22 -14.05 -3.54
N GLN A 743 13.28 -13.27 -2.46
CA GLN A 743 12.38 -13.41 -1.31
C GLN A 743 11.25 -12.39 -1.42
N GLY A 744 10.00 -12.86 -1.34
CA GLY A 744 8.84 -11.98 -1.20
C GLY A 744 8.90 -11.19 0.10
N VAL A 745 8.66 -9.88 0.02
CA VAL A 745 8.49 -9.06 1.21
C VAL A 745 7.09 -9.32 1.79
N ASP A 746 6.98 -10.40 2.56
CA ASP A 746 5.73 -10.83 3.20
C ASP A 746 5.41 -9.91 4.39
N GLY A 747 4.66 -8.84 4.14
CA GLY A 747 4.01 -8.06 5.20
C GLY A 747 2.69 -8.73 5.58
N GLY A 748 2.70 -9.64 6.56
CA GLY A 748 1.50 -10.38 6.98
C GLY A 748 0.24 -9.49 7.09
N LEU A 749 -0.88 -9.94 6.51
CA LEU A 749 -2.18 -9.22 6.47
C LEU A 749 -2.17 -7.80 5.85
N VAL A 750 -1.06 -7.32 5.27
CA VAL A 750 -0.95 -6.00 4.60
C VAL A 750 -1.27 -6.10 3.09
N ASP A 751 -1.75 -7.25 2.62
CA ASP A 751 -1.86 -7.60 1.21
C ASP A 751 -3.01 -6.95 0.42
N LEU A 752 -3.76 -5.97 0.96
CA LEU A 752 -4.96 -5.47 0.26
C LEU A 752 -5.20 -3.96 0.31
N LEU A 753 -4.35 -3.14 0.95
CA LEU A 753 -4.69 -1.73 1.17
C LEU A 753 -3.86 -0.72 0.35
N ALA A 754 -4.58 0.26 -0.19
CA ALA A 754 -4.08 1.36 -1.03
C ALA A 754 -3.66 2.58 -0.18
N ALA A 755 -2.53 2.51 0.54
CA ALA A 755 -2.01 3.66 1.32
C ALA A 755 -0.48 3.66 1.44
N ASP A 756 0.10 4.83 1.80
CA ASP A 756 1.53 5.02 2.08
C ASP A 756 1.93 4.21 3.33
N ASN A 757 2.58 3.06 3.09
CA ASN A 757 3.08 2.17 4.13
C ASN A 757 4.60 2.13 4.05
N VAL A 758 5.28 2.36 5.17
CA VAL A 758 6.73 2.26 5.33
C VAL A 758 7.04 1.21 6.38
N LEU A 759 7.88 0.23 6.03
CA LEU A 759 8.22 -0.91 6.87
C LEU A 759 9.70 -1.28 6.73
N GLU A 760 10.18 -2.12 7.64
CA GLU A 760 11.50 -2.75 7.58
C GLU A 760 11.33 -4.25 7.33
N TYR A 761 12.13 -4.79 6.42
CA TYR A 761 12.17 -6.22 6.13
C TYR A 761 13.59 -6.75 6.35
N THR A 762 13.74 -7.68 7.28
CA THR A 762 15.03 -8.28 7.63
C THR A 762 15.12 -9.71 7.13
N PHE A 763 16.21 -10.04 6.44
CA PHE A 763 16.50 -11.41 5.99
C PHE A 763 18.00 -11.71 6.03
N VAL A 764 18.38 -12.98 5.97
CA VAL A 764 19.78 -13.40 5.85
C VAL A 764 20.05 -13.86 4.41
N PRO A 765 20.93 -13.18 3.66
CA PRO A 765 21.37 -13.63 2.34
C PRO A 765 21.87 -15.07 2.36
N SER A 766 21.13 -15.96 1.70
CA SER A 766 21.34 -17.41 1.79
C SER A 766 21.04 -18.07 0.45
N ASN A 767 21.61 -19.24 0.23
CA ASN A 767 21.25 -20.11 -0.90
C ASN A 767 21.04 -21.55 -0.40
N LYS A 768 20.94 -22.52 -1.30
CA LYS A 768 20.78 -23.95 -0.94
C LYS A 768 21.91 -24.57 -0.12
N LYS A 769 23.03 -23.87 0.09
CA LYS A 769 24.12 -24.27 0.99
C LYS A 769 24.06 -23.56 2.34
N GLY A 770 22.96 -22.85 2.63
CA GLY A 770 22.80 -22.05 3.83
C GLY A 770 23.25 -20.59 3.66
N PRO A 771 23.47 -19.86 4.77
CA PRO A 771 23.88 -18.45 4.77
C PRO A 771 25.16 -18.21 3.99
N GLN A 772 25.22 -17.09 3.25
CA GLN A 772 26.39 -16.74 2.44
C GLN A 772 26.88 -15.33 2.76
N LYS A 773 28.16 -15.12 2.51
CA LYS A 773 28.79 -13.80 2.53
C LYS A 773 28.21 -12.93 1.40
N TYR A 774 27.95 -11.64 1.65
CA TYR A 774 27.34 -10.73 0.68
C TYR A 774 27.93 -9.32 0.74
N ARG A 775 27.77 -8.54 -0.33
CA ARG A 775 28.21 -7.15 -0.46
C ARG A 775 27.05 -6.18 -0.64
N GLY A 776 25.88 -6.65 -1.08
CA GLY A 776 24.74 -5.78 -1.32
C GLY A 776 23.41 -6.51 -1.30
N VAL A 777 22.36 -5.76 -1.59
CA VAL A 777 20.98 -6.25 -1.71
C VAL A 777 20.36 -5.69 -2.98
N GLN A 778 19.59 -6.50 -3.69
CA GLN A 778 18.73 -6.06 -4.78
C GLN A 778 17.29 -6.00 -4.27
N VAL A 779 16.62 -4.86 -4.52
CA VAL A 779 15.19 -4.67 -4.32
C VAL A 779 14.52 -4.65 -5.68
N VAL A 780 13.56 -5.54 -5.91
CA VAL A 780 12.86 -5.69 -7.19
C VAL A 780 11.39 -5.37 -7.00
N LEU A 781 10.84 -4.52 -7.87
CA LEU A 781 9.41 -4.27 -8.03
C LEU A 781 8.94 -4.92 -9.34
N GLY A 782 8.04 -5.90 -9.26
CA GLY A 782 7.45 -6.59 -10.41
C GLY A 782 6.11 -5.99 -10.84
N SER A 783 5.83 -5.99 -12.14
CA SER A 783 4.55 -5.54 -12.70
C SER A 783 3.45 -6.57 -12.48
N THR A 784 2.38 -6.17 -11.81
CA THR A 784 1.06 -6.81 -11.97
C THR A 784 0.29 -6.07 -13.06
N VAL A 785 -0.49 -6.80 -13.86
CA VAL A 785 -1.22 -6.27 -15.03
C VAL A 785 -2.02 -5.00 -14.68
N GLY A 786 -1.75 -3.89 -15.40
CA GLY A 786 -2.71 -2.80 -15.58
C GLY A 786 -2.56 -1.53 -14.73
N VAL A 787 -1.58 -1.40 -13.82
CA VAL A 787 -1.39 -0.17 -13.02
C VAL A 787 0.10 0.14 -12.88
N ALA A 788 0.48 1.42 -13.03
CA ALA A 788 1.83 1.87 -12.70
C ALA A 788 2.06 1.77 -11.18
N GLN A 789 3.16 1.13 -10.77
CA GLN A 789 3.49 0.90 -9.36
C GLN A 789 4.73 1.68 -8.95
N ASN A 790 4.71 2.22 -7.74
CA ASN A 790 5.84 2.93 -7.14
C ASN A 790 6.19 2.29 -5.78
N ALA A 791 7.46 1.93 -5.60
CA ALA A 791 8.02 1.51 -4.33
C ALA A 791 9.12 2.48 -3.90
N LYS A 792 9.09 2.91 -2.64
CA LYS A 792 10.12 3.72 -2.00
C LYS A 792 11.18 2.79 -1.42
N VAL A 793 12.45 3.08 -1.66
CA VAL A 793 13.57 2.38 -1.02
C VAL A 793 14.42 3.39 -0.27
N TYR A 794 14.37 3.33 1.06
CA TYR A 794 15.10 4.25 1.94
C TYR A 794 16.56 3.82 2.11
N GLY A 795 16.82 2.52 2.00
CA GLY A 795 18.18 1.97 2.04
C GLY A 795 18.21 0.57 2.62
N ALA A 796 19.42 0.03 2.72
CA ALA A 796 19.71 -1.24 3.40
C ALA A 796 20.77 -1.03 4.47
N TYR A 797 20.64 -1.71 5.60
CA TYR A 797 21.61 -1.66 6.69
C TYR A 797 21.79 -3.02 7.36
N VAL A 798 22.94 -3.21 7.98
CA VAL A 798 23.17 -4.29 8.94
C VAL A 798 23.31 -3.70 10.34
N THR A 799 22.98 -4.51 11.35
CA THR A 799 23.09 -4.10 12.75
C THR A 799 24.41 -4.61 13.32
N LYS A 800 25.24 -3.72 13.86
CA LYS A 800 26.51 -4.07 14.52
C LYS A 800 26.44 -3.75 16.01
N THR A 801 26.93 -4.64 16.86
CA THR A 801 27.10 -4.36 18.29
C THR A 801 28.25 -3.39 18.49
N VAL A 802 28.06 -2.39 19.35
CA VAL A 802 29.07 -1.39 19.72
C VAL A 802 29.11 -1.24 21.23
N ASP A 803 30.28 -0.89 21.77
CA ASP A 803 30.46 -0.61 23.21
C ASP A 803 29.99 0.80 23.59
N ASN A 804 30.14 1.77 22.67
CA ASN A 804 29.74 3.16 22.87
C ASN A 804 28.88 3.61 21.67
N PRO A 805 27.55 3.72 21.84
CA PRO A 805 26.67 4.13 20.75
C PRO A 805 26.76 5.64 20.47
N SER A 806 26.51 6.02 19.22
CA SER A 806 26.42 7.41 18.80
C SER A 806 25.19 8.10 19.39
N CYS A 807 25.44 9.13 20.21
CA CYS A 807 24.42 9.98 20.79
C CYS A 807 23.89 11.04 19.81
N ALA A 808 24.49 11.19 18.62
CA ALA A 808 24.07 12.20 17.64
C ALA A 808 22.73 11.81 17.02
N ALA A 809 21.78 12.73 16.91
CA ALA A 809 20.50 12.48 16.25
C ALA A 809 20.68 11.91 14.84
N VAL A 810 19.78 10.99 14.44
CA VAL A 810 19.84 10.37 13.10
C VAL A 810 19.58 11.37 11.97
N LEU A 811 18.87 12.45 12.30
CA LEU A 811 18.55 13.57 11.41
C LEU A 811 18.67 14.89 12.17
N PRO A 812 18.94 16.01 11.49
CA PRO A 812 18.93 17.32 12.12
C PRO A 812 17.57 17.62 12.78
N ASN A 813 17.60 18.18 13.98
CA ASN A 813 16.40 18.56 14.74
C ASN A 813 15.45 17.40 15.11
N ILE A 814 15.90 16.14 15.03
CA ILE A 814 15.15 15.00 15.56
C ILE A 814 15.67 14.64 16.96
N ASN A 815 14.77 14.17 17.81
CA ASN A 815 15.10 13.67 19.15
C ASN A 815 16.28 12.66 19.05
N PRO A 816 17.41 12.89 19.75
CA PRO A 816 18.61 12.06 19.62
C PRO A 816 18.41 10.59 19.99
N ASN A 817 17.38 10.26 20.77
CA ASN A 817 17.04 8.90 21.17
C ASN A 817 16.19 8.15 20.13
N VAL A 818 15.69 8.82 19.10
CA VAL A 818 14.92 8.17 18.03
C VAL A 818 15.86 7.64 16.96
N LEU A 819 15.67 6.38 16.59
CA LEU A 819 16.41 5.69 15.55
C LEU A 819 15.65 5.73 14.22
N ASP A 820 14.32 5.54 14.27
CA ASP A 820 13.49 5.53 13.07
C ASP A 820 12.01 5.81 13.34
N VAL A 821 11.28 6.19 12.28
CA VAL A 821 9.83 6.30 12.25
C VAL A 821 9.28 5.53 11.05
N LEU A 822 8.37 4.60 11.34
CA LEU A 822 7.61 3.80 10.36
C LEU A 822 6.13 4.19 10.42
N HIS A 823 5.37 3.99 9.36
CA HIS A 823 3.95 4.34 9.34
C HIS A 823 3.16 3.53 8.32
N GLY A 824 1.86 3.42 8.50
CA GLY A 824 1.02 2.66 7.57
C GLY A 824 -0.43 2.51 8.01
N VAL A 825 -1.20 1.77 7.22
CA VAL A 825 -2.63 1.48 7.45
C VAL A 825 -2.84 -0.02 7.49
N GLU A 826 -3.52 -0.50 8.54
CA GLU A 826 -3.87 -1.91 8.74
C GLU A 826 -5.37 -2.16 8.45
N ASP A 827 -5.69 -3.31 7.84
CA ASP A 827 -7.06 -3.86 7.72
C ASP A 827 -7.35 -4.69 8.97
N ILE A 828 -8.50 -4.47 9.62
CA ILE A 828 -8.94 -5.30 10.76
C ILE A 828 -9.71 -6.57 10.33
N GLY A 829 -9.66 -6.93 9.05
CA GLY A 829 -10.08 -8.24 8.53
C GLY A 829 -11.37 -8.24 7.71
N LEU A 830 -11.73 -7.12 7.05
CA LEU A 830 -12.93 -7.06 6.21
C LEU A 830 -12.66 -7.05 4.69
N GLY A 831 -11.41 -6.88 4.25
CA GLY A 831 -11.06 -6.94 2.82
C GLY A 831 -11.74 -5.87 1.95
N VAL A 832 -12.22 -4.78 2.54
CA VAL A 832 -12.98 -3.72 1.84
C VAL A 832 -12.04 -2.57 1.45
N ALA A 833 -11.81 -2.41 0.16
CA ALA A 833 -10.96 -1.38 -0.43
C ALA A 833 -11.55 0.04 -0.29
N SER A 834 -11.35 0.69 0.85
CA SER A 834 -11.67 2.12 1.04
C SER A 834 -10.71 2.80 2.04
N ALA A 835 -9.40 2.66 1.81
CA ALA A 835 -8.36 3.28 2.64
C ALA A 835 -8.26 4.80 2.41
N THR A 836 -9.12 5.56 3.08
CA THR A 836 -8.96 7.04 3.25
C THR A 836 -8.18 7.39 4.53
N ALA A 837 -7.75 6.39 5.30
CA ALA A 837 -6.87 6.60 6.44
C ALA A 837 -5.43 6.84 5.96
N SER A 838 -4.69 7.70 6.65
CA SER A 838 -3.31 8.02 6.28
C SER A 838 -2.52 8.55 7.47
N VAL A 839 -1.19 8.54 7.33
CA VAL A 839 -0.27 9.25 8.22
C VAL A 839 0.47 10.28 7.37
N SER A 840 0.53 11.54 7.82
CA SER A 840 1.31 12.58 7.16
C SER A 840 2.31 13.22 8.12
N HIS A 841 3.46 13.62 7.59
CA HIS A 841 4.58 14.20 8.35
C HIS A 841 5.01 13.37 9.58
N PRO A 842 5.25 12.05 9.43
CA PRO A 842 5.48 11.14 10.56
C PRO A 842 6.65 11.53 11.46
N TRP A 843 7.73 12.09 10.90
CA TRP A 843 8.92 12.54 11.64
C TRP A 843 8.66 13.75 12.56
N ASN A 844 7.60 14.53 12.31
CA ASN A 844 7.22 15.64 13.20
C ASN A 844 6.66 15.14 14.56
N ALA A 845 6.46 13.84 14.74
CA ALA A 845 6.10 13.27 16.04
C ALA A 845 7.30 13.13 16.98
N VAL A 846 8.52 13.39 16.51
CA VAL A 846 9.78 13.11 17.21
C VAL A 846 10.84 14.21 17.00
N ASP A 847 10.43 15.41 16.59
CA ASP A 847 11.35 16.54 16.32
C ASP A 847 11.54 17.49 17.51
N ASP A 848 10.91 17.17 18.65
CA ASP A 848 10.88 17.99 19.87
C ASP A 848 10.43 19.47 19.65
N ASP A 849 9.81 19.79 18.52
CA ASP A 849 9.20 21.11 18.28
C ASP A 849 7.73 21.10 18.73
N PRO A 850 7.36 21.90 19.74
CA PRO A 850 5.98 21.95 20.23
C PRO A 850 4.98 22.51 19.20
N ASN A 851 5.41 23.00 18.04
CA ASN A 851 4.53 23.57 17.01
C ASN A 851 4.33 22.69 15.78
N SER A 852 5.18 21.70 15.56
CA SER A 852 5.05 20.69 14.49
C SER A 852 4.34 19.44 15.04
N TYR A 853 3.73 18.66 14.15
CA TYR A 853 3.05 17.42 14.53
C TYR A 853 2.93 16.48 13.35
N ALA A 854 2.89 15.18 13.64
CA ALA A 854 2.41 14.16 12.71
C ALA A 854 0.88 14.11 12.75
N VAL A 855 0.25 13.86 11.62
CA VAL A 855 -1.21 13.71 11.52
C VAL A 855 -1.55 12.26 11.25
N ILE A 856 -2.37 11.67 12.12
CA ILE A 856 -3.03 10.39 11.88
C ILE A 856 -4.49 10.69 11.48
N ALA A 857 -4.83 10.44 10.21
CA ALA A 857 -6.14 10.71 9.64
C ALA A 857 -7.00 9.44 9.59
N ARG A 858 -8.28 9.55 9.96
CA ARG A 858 -9.25 8.44 9.88
C ARG A 858 -9.91 8.37 8.50
N GLY A 859 -10.05 7.15 7.99
CA GLY A 859 -10.78 6.87 6.76
C GLY A 859 -12.29 6.61 6.97
N VAL A 860 -13.10 6.83 5.93
CA VAL A 860 -14.56 6.63 5.84
C VAL A 860 -14.99 5.16 6.04
N ALA A 861 -14.04 4.23 6.03
CA ALA A 861 -14.31 2.80 6.15
C ALA A 861 -14.27 2.33 7.61
N VAL A 862 -15.31 1.61 8.03
CA VAL A 862 -15.54 1.11 9.39
C VAL A 862 -14.50 0.04 9.85
N ALA A 863 -13.40 -0.17 9.13
CA ALA A 863 -12.47 -1.28 9.38
C ALA A 863 -10.97 -1.03 9.10
N ASN A 864 -10.51 0.23 9.03
CA ASN A 864 -9.08 0.52 8.82
C ASN A 864 -8.49 1.32 9.99
N MET A 865 -7.25 1.02 10.36
CA MET A 865 -6.52 1.70 11.44
C MET A 865 -5.19 2.24 10.91
N ALA A 866 -5.01 3.57 10.94
CA ALA A 866 -3.73 4.18 10.63
C ALA A 866 -2.80 4.07 11.86
N SER A 867 -1.51 3.89 11.59
CA SER A 867 -0.51 3.62 12.62
C SER A 867 0.81 4.33 12.34
N LEU A 868 1.43 4.83 13.40
CA LEU A 868 2.75 5.45 13.46
C LEU A 868 3.59 4.63 14.44
N THR A 869 4.77 4.19 14.02
CA THR A 869 5.70 3.41 14.86
C THR A 869 6.99 4.18 15.06
N VAL A 870 7.34 4.43 16.31
CA VAL A 870 8.61 5.07 16.68
C VAL A 870 9.57 3.99 17.17
N VAL A 871 10.76 3.94 16.58
CA VAL A 871 11.85 3.02 16.92
C VAL A 871 12.91 3.81 17.68
N PHE A 872 13.26 3.36 18.88
CA PHE A 872 14.23 4.00 19.75
C PHE A 872 15.63 3.44 19.51
N LYS A 873 16.66 4.27 19.70
CA LYS A 873 18.07 3.84 19.68
C LYS A 873 18.42 3.01 20.90
N GLN A 874 17.83 3.37 22.03
CA GLN A 874 18.04 2.68 23.29
C GLN A 874 16.83 1.83 23.62
N THR A 875 17.08 0.58 23.99
CA THR A 875 16.06 -0.31 24.51
C THR A 875 15.50 0.27 25.80
N ALA A 876 14.17 0.37 25.87
CA ALA A 876 13.46 0.70 27.09
C ALA A 876 13.62 -0.44 28.10
N LEU A 877 13.97 -0.11 29.34
CA LEU A 877 14.12 -1.06 30.43
C LEU A 877 12.85 -1.13 31.28
N PRO A 878 12.67 -2.20 32.08
CA PRO A 878 11.60 -2.25 33.05
C PRO A 878 11.56 -0.99 33.92
N GLY A 879 10.38 -0.37 34.05
CA GLY A 879 10.21 0.89 34.79
C GLY A 879 10.34 2.18 33.97
N ASP A 880 10.84 2.13 32.73
CA ASP A 880 10.81 3.29 31.83
C ASP A 880 9.36 3.59 31.38
N GLU A 881 9.02 4.87 31.28
CA GLU A 881 7.71 5.33 30.82
C GLU A 881 7.75 5.82 29.37
N LEU A 882 6.63 5.66 28.67
CA LEU A 882 6.45 6.24 27.34
C LEU A 882 5.47 7.39 27.42
N HIS A 883 5.90 8.57 26.98
CA HIS A 883 5.10 9.80 26.99
C HIS A 883 4.74 10.18 25.56
N ILE A 884 3.44 10.26 25.25
CA ILE A 884 2.93 10.67 23.94
C ILE A 884 2.15 11.97 24.12
N THR A 885 2.62 13.06 23.51
CA THR A 885 1.90 14.34 23.52
C THR A 885 1.03 14.42 22.26
N ALA A 886 -0.29 14.59 22.45
CA ALA A 886 -1.26 14.59 21.38
C ALA A 886 -2.33 15.69 21.55
N GLU A 887 -3.03 16.00 20.46
CA GLU A 887 -4.16 16.92 20.42
C GLU A 887 -5.26 16.31 19.54
N ASN A 888 -6.51 16.45 19.98
CA ASN A 888 -7.68 16.14 19.16
C ASN A 888 -8.39 17.46 18.87
N LYS A 889 -8.60 17.78 17.58
CA LYS A 889 -9.17 19.07 17.16
C LYS A 889 -10.69 19.16 17.22
N ASN A 890 -11.40 18.14 17.70
CA ASN A 890 -12.86 18.22 17.86
C ASN A 890 -13.25 19.08 19.08
N PRO A 891 -13.90 20.24 18.87
CA PRO A 891 -14.30 21.11 19.98
C PRO A 891 -15.46 20.48 20.76
N GLY A 892 -15.26 20.21 22.05
CA GLY A 892 -16.36 19.91 22.99
C GLY A 892 -16.21 18.65 23.86
N VAL A 893 -15.10 17.94 23.82
CA VAL A 893 -14.95 16.64 24.51
C VAL A 893 -13.94 16.74 25.66
N LEU A 894 -14.43 16.69 26.90
CA LEU A 894 -13.61 16.76 28.13
C LEU A 894 -12.99 15.39 28.48
N SER A 895 -11.66 15.37 28.52
CA SER A 895 -10.69 14.40 29.05
C SER A 895 -10.77 12.91 28.66
N LEU A 896 -11.78 12.12 29.00
CA LEU A 896 -11.68 10.63 28.88
C LEU A 896 -12.07 10.05 27.52
N GLU A 897 -13.02 10.66 26.81
CA GLU A 897 -13.40 10.25 25.46
C GLU A 897 -12.25 10.50 24.43
N LEU A 898 -11.22 11.28 24.79
CA LEU A 898 -10.08 11.62 23.93
C LEU A 898 -9.10 10.45 23.71
N VAL A 899 -9.04 9.47 24.62
CA VAL A 899 -8.18 8.27 24.48
C VAL A 899 -8.91 7.15 23.73
N LYS A 900 -10.23 7.24 23.58
CA LYS A 900 -11.00 6.20 22.88
C LYS A 900 -10.58 6.15 21.41
N GLY A 901 -10.12 4.98 21.00
CA GLY A 901 -9.60 4.73 19.66
C GLY A 901 -8.07 4.63 19.58
N PHE A 902 -7.31 5.05 20.61
CA PHE A 902 -5.88 4.76 20.69
C PHE A 902 -5.63 3.29 21.05
N LYS A 903 -4.72 2.67 20.29
CA LYS A 903 -4.15 1.36 20.57
C LYS A 903 -2.64 1.46 20.50
N ILE A 904 -1.98 1.20 21.62
CA ILE A 904 -0.52 1.28 21.75
C ILE A 904 0.02 -0.13 21.91
N GLN A 905 0.87 -0.56 20.97
CA GLN A 905 1.54 -1.85 21.02
C GLN A 905 3.05 -1.64 21.10
N ARG A 906 3.68 -2.22 22.12
CA ARG A 906 5.15 -2.25 22.24
C ARG A 906 5.70 -3.44 21.46
N TYR A 907 6.93 -3.31 20.95
CA TYR A 907 7.67 -4.42 20.37
C TYR A 907 9.15 -4.40 20.76
N LEU A 908 9.76 -5.57 20.71
CA LEU A 908 11.21 -5.77 20.73
C LEU A 908 11.57 -6.49 19.43
N GLY A 909 12.21 -5.79 18.49
CA GLY A 909 12.24 -6.26 17.12
C GLY A 909 10.81 -6.34 16.55
N ASP A 910 10.46 -7.47 15.95
CA ASP A 910 9.12 -7.70 15.40
C ASP A 910 8.17 -8.40 16.38
N LYS A 911 8.64 -8.76 17.58
CA LYS A 911 7.82 -9.43 18.61
C LYS A 911 7.02 -8.40 19.40
N LYS A 912 5.70 -8.60 19.51
CA LYS A 912 4.83 -7.84 20.42
C LYS A 912 5.24 -8.08 21.89
N VAL A 913 5.43 -7.00 22.63
CA VAL A 913 5.72 -7.01 24.07
C VAL A 913 4.45 -6.65 24.83
N GLY A 914 3.86 -7.64 25.49
CA GLY A 914 2.57 -7.53 26.18
C GLY A 914 1.37 -7.33 25.25
N GLU A 915 0.19 -7.34 25.86
CA GLU A 915 -1.08 -7.06 25.17
C GLU A 915 -1.16 -5.58 24.72
N PRO A 916 -1.90 -5.27 23.63
CA PRO A 916 -2.13 -3.90 23.21
C PRO A 916 -2.77 -3.07 24.33
N LEU A 917 -2.22 -1.90 24.59
CA LEU A 917 -2.74 -0.97 25.58
C LEU A 917 -3.83 -0.08 24.99
N THR A 918 -4.95 -0.01 25.70
CA THR A 918 -6.14 0.77 25.33
C THR A 918 -6.71 1.43 26.59
N GLU A 919 -7.70 2.29 26.46
CA GLU A 919 -8.37 2.88 27.62
C GLU A 919 -9.01 1.82 28.54
N SER A 920 -9.56 0.75 27.95
CA SER A 920 -10.30 -0.28 28.69
C SER A 920 -9.49 -1.10 29.70
N ASN A 921 -8.15 -1.10 29.60
CA ASN A 921 -7.28 -1.83 30.53
C ASN A 921 -6.56 -0.91 31.54
N GLY A 922 -6.90 0.38 31.60
CA GLY A 922 -6.38 1.33 32.59
C GLY A 922 -4.89 1.66 32.47
N ALA A 923 -4.21 1.18 31.42
CA ALA A 923 -2.76 1.37 31.24
C ALA A 923 -2.39 2.73 30.61
N LEU A 924 -3.39 3.50 30.15
CA LEU A 924 -3.22 4.81 29.55
C LEU A 924 -3.68 5.88 30.54
N ARG A 925 -2.76 6.68 31.06
CA ARG A 925 -3.06 7.83 31.94
C ARG A 925 -2.99 9.12 31.14
N LEU A 926 -3.90 10.05 31.41
CA LEU A 926 -3.92 11.35 30.75
C LEU A 926 -3.43 12.46 31.67
N ARG A 927 -2.65 13.40 31.12
CA ARG A 927 -2.32 14.68 31.74
C ARG A 927 -2.68 15.81 30.77
N LEU A 928 -3.65 16.65 31.13
CA LEU A 928 -3.99 17.85 30.36
C LEU A 928 -2.85 18.85 30.50
N LEU A 929 -2.29 19.31 29.38
CA LEU A 929 -1.09 20.15 29.41
C LEU A 929 -1.41 21.64 29.53
N GLY A 930 -2.62 22.13 29.24
CA GLY A 930 -3.10 23.49 29.60
C GLY A 930 -2.25 24.69 29.16
N ILE A 931 -1.16 24.48 28.41
CA ILE A 931 -0.19 25.53 28.06
C ILE A 931 -0.72 26.32 26.87
N GLY A 932 -0.96 27.63 27.06
CA GLY A 932 -1.20 28.58 25.98
C GLY A 932 -2.59 28.56 25.33
N GLY A 933 -3.62 28.05 26.02
CA GLY A 933 -5.00 28.04 25.50
C GLY A 933 -5.26 27.04 24.37
N ARG A 934 -4.47 25.96 24.29
CA ARG A 934 -4.65 24.84 23.35
C ARG A 934 -5.00 23.56 24.11
N ASP A 935 -5.95 22.78 23.61
CA ASP A 935 -6.47 21.54 24.22
C ASP A 935 -5.53 20.33 24.03
N ARG A 936 -4.25 20.48 24.41
CA ARG A 936 -3.24 19.42 24.33
C ARG A 936 -3.25 18.54 25.56
N TYR A 937 -3.00 17.25 25.36
CA TYR A 937 -2.88 16.27 26.43
C TYR A 937 -1.66 15.37 26.21
N ARG A 938 -1.11 14.86 27.31
CA ARG A 938 -0.04 13.86 27.33
C ARG A 938 -0.62 12.53 27.79
N ILE A 939 -0.46 11.50 26.98
CA ILE A 939 -0.71 10.11 27.34
C ILE A 939 0.56 9.57 27.97
N ILE A 940 0.50 9.24 29.26
CA ILE A 940 1.55 8.52 29.98
C ILE A 940 1.17 7.05 29.95
N VAL A 941 1.97 6.27 29.24
CA VAL A 941 1.77 4.83 29.10
C VAL A 941 2.47 4.14 30.25
N ALA A 942 1.75 3.24 30.95
CA ALA A 942 2.29 2.51 32.09
C ALA A 942 3.64 1.83 31.77
N PRO A 943 4.58 1.72 32.73
CA PRO A 943 5.85 1.06 32.49
C PRO A 943 5.67 -0.42 32.14
N SER A 944 6.55 -0.94 31.28
CA SER A 944 6.60 -2.36 30.93
C SER A 944 7.43 -3.14 31.95
N THR A 945 7.12 -4.42 32.15
CA THR A 945 7.97 -5.36 32.91
C THR A 945 9.00 -6.06 32.01
N GLU A 946 8.83 -5.97 30.70
CA GLU A 946 9.72 -6.52 29.67
C GLU A 946 10.33 -5.38 28.84
N PRO A 947 11.58 -5.52 28.36
CA PRO A 947 12.21 -4.50 27.51
C PRO A 947 11.52 -4.38 26.14
N PHE A 948 11.58 -3.19 25.55
CA PHE A 948 11.04 -2.93 24.21
C PHE A 948 11.90 -1.88 23.48
N ASP A 949 11.96 -1.94 22.16
CA ASP A 949 12.78 -1.02 21.33
C ASP A 949 11.93 -0.12 20.42
N ARG A 950 10.62 -0.40 20.31
CA ARG A 950 9.71 0.38 19.47
C ARG A 950 8.30 0.38 20.01
N VAL A 951 7.55 1.41 19.63
CA VAL A 951 6.13 1.52 19.95
C VAL A 951 5.32 1.88 18.72
N LYS A 952 4.27 1.09 18.48
CA LYS A 952 3.26 1.34 17.46
C LYS A 952 2.04 2.01 18.09
N ILE A 953 1.79 3.25 17.68
CA ILE A 953 0.63 4.05 18.05
C ILE A 953 -0.37 3.94 16.91
N SER A 954 -1.54 3.39 17.19
CA SER A 954 -2.59 3.20 16.20
C SER A 954 -3.86 3.90 16.63
N TYR A 955 -4.61 4.44 15.68
CA TYR A 955 -5.85 5.16 15.97
C TYR A 955 -6.97 4.73 15.00
N GLY A 956 -8.06 4.16 15.53
CA GLY A 956 -9.18 3.64 14.73
C GLY A 956 -10.35 3.07 15.55
N SER A 957 -11.51 2.88 14.90
CA SER A 957 -12.70 2.20 15.43
C SER A 957 -13.44 2.85 16.64
N VAL A 958 -14.17 3.94 16.39
CA VAL A 958 -15.45 4.25 17.09
C VAL A 958 -16.42 4.82 16.04
N VAL A 959 -17.65 4.30 15.98
CA VAL A 959 -18.67 4.69 15.00
C VAL A 959 -19.09 6.14 15.23
N GLY A 960 -18.82 7.03 14.29
CA GLY A 960 -19.38 8.39 14.26
C GLY A 960 -18.36 9.46 13.88
N VAL A 961 -18.72 10.21 12.83
CA VAL A 961 -18.13 11.48 12.37
C VAL A 961 -16.90 11.37 11.44
N LEU A 962 -17.07 11.96 10.25
CA LEU A 962 -16.07 12.17 9.21
C LEU A 962 -15.18 13.37 9.59
N GLY A 963 -13.87 13.26 9.42
CA GLY A 963 -12.93 14.39 9.54
C GLY A 963 -12.11 14.48 10.82
N ASP A 964 -12.10 13.44 11.67
CA ASP A 964 -11.28 13.43 12.88
C ASP A 964 -9.81 13.22 12.53
N PHE A 965 -8.98 14.22 12.86
CA PHE A 965 -7.53 14.15 12.80
C PHE A 965 -6.96 14.16 14.22
N THR A 966 -6.05 13.23 14.48
CA THR A 966 -5.26 13.24 15.71
C THR A 966 -3.88 13.76 15.38
N HIS A 967 -3.43 14.77 16.11
CA HIS A 967 -2.09 15.32 16.00
C HIS A 967 -1.19 14.69 17.06
N ILE A 968 -0.05 14.13 16.65
CA ILE A 968 0.99 13.62 17.56
C ILE A 968 2.15 14.61 17.50
N TYR A 969 2.40 15.29 18.62
CA TYR A 969 3.42 16.34 18.76
C TYR A 969 4.75 15.78 19.27
N ASN A 970 4.72 14.79 20.15
CA ASN A 970 5.95 14.18 20.65
C ASN A 970 5.71 12.74 21.09
N VAL A 971 6.69 11.87 20.89
CA VAL A 971 6.76 10.50 21.41
C VAL A 971 8.13 10.32 22.05
N ASP A 972 8.16 10.29 23.38
CA ASP A 972 9.40 10.32 24.14
C ASP A 972 9.46 9.14 25.14
N LEU A 973 10.63 8.52 25.22
CA LEU A 973 10.90 7.45 26.18
C LEU A 973 11.62 8.08 27.38
N VAL A 974 10.93 8.14 28.51
CA VAL A 974 11.37 8.87 29.70
C VAL A 974 11.56 7.87 30.85
N PRO A 975 12.81 7.63 31.30
CA PRO A 975 13.03 6.84 32.50
C PRO A 975 12.40 7.48 33.71
N ARG A 976 11.75 6.67 34.55
CA ARG A 976 11.14 7.16 35.79
C ARG A 976 12.23 7.64 36.75
N VAL A 977 12.06 8.84 37.29
CA VAL A 977 12.95 9.44 38.29
C VAL A 977 12.26 9.38 39.64
N GLU A 978 12.77 8.56 40.56
CA GLU A 978 12.28 8.50 41.93
C GLU A 978 13.17 9.33 42.85
N VAL A 979 12.56 10.19 43.66
CA VAL A 979 13.25 11.03 44.65
C VAL A 979 12.69 10.81 46.06
N GLY A 980 12.10 9.64 46.32
CA GLY A 980 11.54 9.26 47.61
C GLY A 980 10.22 9.93 47.99
N MET A 981 9.48 10.52 47.03
CA MET A 981 8.14 11.08 47.26
C MET A 981 7.04 10.03 47.01
N GLU A 982 6.05 9.97 47.90
CA GLU A 982 4.81 9.24 47.62
C GLU A 982 3.95 10.04 46.64
N ILE A 983 3.72 9.46 45.46
CA ILE A 983 2.86 10.05 44.42
C ILE A 983 1.42 10.12 44.96
N LYS A 984 0.93 11.34 45.16
CA LYS A 984 -0.48 11.59 45.53
C LYS A 984 -1.28 11.89 44.28
N THR A 985 -2.34 11.12 44.09
CA THR A 985 -3.31 11.31 43.01
C THR A 985 -4.58 11.96 43.56
N ASP A 986 -5.25 12.77 42.74
CA ASP A 986 -6.59 13.24 43.04
C ASP A 986 -7.63 12.14 42.80
N GLN A 987 -8.91 12.45 43.07
CA GLN A 987 -10.04 11.52 42.89
C GLN A 987 -10.25 11.03 41.44
N TYR A 988 -9.55 11.62 40.46
CA TYR A 988 -9.58 11.25 39.04
C TYR A 988 -8.28 10.59 38.58
N GLY A 989 -7.31 10.36 39.48
CA GLY A 989 -6.03 9.72 39.18
C GLY A 989 -4.94 10.68 38.71
N TYR A 990 -5.14 12.01 38.76
CA TYR A 990 -4.12 12.98 38.37
C TYR A 990 -3.11 13.19 39.51
N GLU A 991 -1.83 13.09 39.19
CA GLU A 991 -0.75 13.41 40.14
C GLU A 991 -0.80 14.89 40.51
N LEU A 992 -0.96 15.16 41.80
CA LEU A 992 -0.93 16.52 42.32
C LEU A 992 0.49 17.07 42.18
N GLU A 993 0.62 18.37 41.89
CA GLU A 993 1.94 19.00 41.87
C GLU A 993 2.55 18.96 43.27
N GLN A 994 3.65 18.22 43.41
CA GLN A 994 4.35 18.04 44.69
C GLN A 994 5.64 18.86 44.71
N VAL A 995 5.88 19.53 45.83
CA VAL A 995 7.12 20.23 46.11
C VAL A 995 7.91 19.39 47.11
N LEU A 996 9.04 18.83 46.67
CA LEU A 996 9.96 18.08 47.52
C LEU A 996 10.50 19.03 48.60
N GLN A 997 10.22 18.70 49.86
CA GLN A 997 10.69 19.47 51.01
C GLN A 997 12.05 18.92 51.43
N LEU A 998 13.10 19.73 51.28
CA LEU A 998 14.45 19.42 51.76
C LEU A 998 14.84 20.40 52.85
N CYS A 999 15.72 20.00 53.76
CA CYS A 999 16.28 20.88 54.77
C CYS A 999 17.55 21.57 54.27
N GLU A 1000 17.86 22.75 54.82
CA GLU A 1000 19.12 23.43 54.53
C GLU A 1000 20.33 22.50 54.75
N GLY A 1001 21.17 22.34 53.72
CA GLY A 1001 22.33 21.44 53.71
C GLY A 1001 22.03 19.98 53.35
N GLU A 1002 20.76 19.60 53.18
CA GLU A 1002 20.37 18.27 52.72
C GLU A 1002 20.55 18.12 51.19
N PRO A 1003 21.26 17.08 50.71
CA PRO A 1003 21.42 16.86 49.27
C PRO A 1003 20.16 16.23 48.67
N LEU A 1004 19.93 16.46 47.37
CA LEU A 1004 18.91 15.74 46.62
C LEU A 1004 19.39 14.31 46.34
N ARG A 1005 18.59 13.31 46.73
CA ARG A 1005 18.88 11.88 46.49
C ARG A 1005 17.92 11.30 45.45
N ILE A 1006 18.49 10.78 44.36
CA ILE A 1006 17.76 10.07 43.31
C ILE A 1006 17.84 8.57 43.61
N GLN A 1007 16.72 7.86 43.51
CA GLN A 1007 16.64 6.41 43.64
C GLN A 1007 16.55 5.79 42.23
N PRO A 1008 17.68 5.32 41.67
CA PRO A 1008 17.70 4.73 40.33
C PRO A 1008 17.03 3.35 40.31
N GLN A 1009 16.04 3.15 39.45
CA GLN A 1009 15.40 1.83 39.26
C GLN A 1009 16.30 0.85 38.47
N ASN A 1010 17.14 1.36 37.55
CA ASN A 1010 18.05 0.57 36.70
C ASN A 1010 19.49 1.05 36.84
N SER A 1011 20.01 1.11 38.08
CA SER A 1011 21.32 1.70 38.41
C SER A 1011 22.52 1.06 37.73
N HIS A 1012 22.37 -0.17 37.21
CA HIS A 1012 23.40 -0.90 36.47
C HIS A 1012 23.54 -0.42 35.00
N CYS A 1013 22.58 0.35 34.48
CA CYS A 1013 22.55 0.75 33.06
C CYS A 1013 22.19 2.24 32.86
N THR A 1014 21.48 2.86 33.81
CA THR A 1014 21.05 4.27 33.74
C THR A 1014 21.63 5.06 34.90
N SER A 1015 22.32 6.14 34.57
CA SER A 1015 22.79 7.17 35.51
C SER A 1015 21.99 8.47 35.32
N TYR A 1016 22.11 9.42 36.24
CA TYR A 1016 21.34 10.66 36.20
C TYR A 1016 22.23 11.88 36.39
N GLU A 1017 21.90 12.96 35.70
CA GLU A 1017 22.54 14.26 35.84
C GLU A 1017 21.50 15.33 36.15
N VAL A 1018 21.84 16.31 36.98
CA VAL A 1018 20.88 17.33 37.41
C VAL A 1018 21.32 18.72 36.98
N TYR A 1019 20.37 19.47 36.42
CA TYR A 1019 20.57 20.79 35.84
C TYR A 1019 19.68 21.85 36.49
N THR A 1020 20.11 23.11 36.43
CA THR A 1020 19.38 24.25 36.99
C THR A 1020 18.26 24.78 36.09
N SER A 1021 18.15 24.29 34.85
CA SER A 1021 17.13 24.70 33.88
C SER A 1021 16.80 23.57 32.89
N GLU A 1022 15.67 23.70 32.21
CA GLU A 1022 15.17 22.67 31.27
C GLU A 1022 16.12 22.44 30.09
N LYS A 1023 16.74 23.50 29.56
CA LYS A 1023 17.62 23.43 28.37
C LYS A 1023 19.03 23.98 28.59
N GLY A 1024 19.35 24.51 29.78
CA GLY A 1024 20.67 25.08 30.05
C GLY A 1024 21.74 24.02 30.32
N THR A 1025 22.99 24.45 30.31
CA THR A 1025 24.19 23.59 30.44
C THR A 1025 24.74 23.53 31.86
N THR A 1026 24.23 24.36 32.78
CA THR A 1026 24.72 24.39 34.18
C THR A 1026 24.27 23.15 34.93
N ARG A 1027 25.21 22.21 35.11
CA ARG A 1027 25.04 20.97 35.88
C ARG A 1027 25.36 21.20 37.36
N LEU A 1028 24.54 20.66 38.25
CA LEU A 1028 24.79 20.63 39.69
C LEU A 1028 25.77 19.49 40.04
N PRO A 1029 26.74 19.74 40.94
CA PRO A 1029 27.75 18.74 41.28
C PRO A 1029 27.14 17.58 42.06
N ALA A 1030 27.52 16.36 41.67
CA ALA A 1030 27.30 15.16 42.47
C ALA A 1030 28.30 15.11 43.64
N LEU A 1031 27.91 14.50 44.76
CA LEU A 1031 28.76 14.31 45.94
C LEU A 1031 29.61 13.03 45.80
N GLU A 1032 29.38 12.03 46.65
CA GLU A 1032 30.16 10.78 46.70
C GLU A 1032 29.72 9.77 45.63
N ASP A 1033 28.47 9.84 45.19
CA ASP A 1033 27.88 9.01 44.14
C ASP A 1033 27.13 9.86 43.10
N MET A 1034 26.81 9.29 41.93
CA MET A 1034 26.10 9.98 40.85
C MET A 1034 24.62 10.26 41.15
N PHE A 1035 24.11 9.80 42.30
CA PHE A 1035 22.69 9.89 42.65
C PHE A 1035 22.42 10.90 43.78
N THR A 1036 23.47 11.45 44.39
CA THR A 1036 23.41 12.41 45.48
C THR A 1036 23.95 13.77 45.02
N ILE A 1037 23.08 14.77 44.93
CA ILE A 1037 23.37 16.07 44.33
C ILE A 1037 23.45 17.16 45.39
N ASP A 1038 24.55 17.91 45.38
CA ASP A 1038 24.76 19.03 46.28
C ASP A 1038 23.99 20.28 45.80
N LEU A 1039 23.04 20.73 46.61
CA LEU A 1039 22.25 21.94 46.36
C LEU A 1039 22.81 23.19 47.08
N SER A 1040 23.71 23.00 48.04
CA SER A 1040 24.08 24.01 49.05
C SER A 1040 24.79 25.24 48.50
N LYS A 1041 25.50 25.11 47.37
CA LYS A 1041 26.23 26.22 46.73
C LYS A 1041 25.35 27.08 45.82
N ASN A 1042 24.21 26.54 45.40
CA ASN A 1042 23.38 27.15 44.37
C ASN A 1042 22.05 27.70 44.91
N TYR A 1043 21.59 27.19 46.06
CA TYR A 1043 20.28 27.51 46.61
C TYR A 1043 20.37 27.67 48.14
N LYS A 1044 19.55 28.56 48.70
CA LYS A 1044 19.53 28.92 50.12
C LYS A 1044 18.20 28.55 50.77
N ALA A 1045 18.18 28.54 52.10
CA ALA A 1045 16.95 28.35 52.85
C ALA A 1045 15.91 29.42 52.52
N GLY A 1046 14.67 29.00 52.32
CA GLY A 1046 13.55 29.82 51.86
C GLY A 1046 13.34 29.79 50.33
N ASP A 1047 14.32 29.32 49.56
CA ASP A 1047 14.19 29.23 48.11
C ASP A 1047 13.24 28.10 47.71
N GLU A 1048 12.33 28.42 46.79
CA GLU A 1048 11.54 27.45 46.03
C GLU A 1048 11.99 27.52 44.57
N PHE A 1049 12.45 26.39 44.03
CA PHE A 1049 13.05 26.32 42.71
C PHE A 1049 12.76 24.98 42.05
N THR A 1050 13.05 24.87 40.75
CA THR A 1050 12.92 23.63 39.99
C THR A 1050 14.29 23.22 39.48
N VAL A 1051 14.67 21.98 39.75
CA VAL A 1051 15.82 21.35 39.11
C VAL A 1051 15.34 20.35 38.06
N TYR A 1052 16.19 20.03 37.11
CA TYR A 1052 15.84 19.23 35.94
C TYR A 1052 16.76 18.01 35.87
N VAL A 1053 16.19 16.82 36.05
CA VAL A 1053 16.93 15.56 36.06
C VAL A 1053 16.96 14.97 34.65
N GLN A 1054 18.15 14.78 34.10
CA GLN A 1054 18.41 14.12 32.82
C GLN A 1054 18.88 12.68 33.08
N ALA A 1055 18.19 11.69 32.53
CA ALA A 1055 18.69 10.33 32.51
C ALA A 1055 19.75 10.16 31.40
N VAL A 1056 20.80 9.40 31.70
CA VAL A 1056 21.91 9.08 30.79
C VAL A 1056 22.15 7.58 30.82
N ARG A 1057 22.04 6.93 29.66
CA ARG A 1057 22.22 5.49 29.47
C ARG A 1057 23.18 5.26 28.31
N ASN A 1058 24.17 4.38 28.49
CA ASN A 1058 25.26 4.13 27.54
C ASN A 1058 25.94 5.41 27.01
N GLY A 1059 26.12 6.40 27.89
CA GLY A 1059 26.75 7.69 27.57
C GLY A 1059 25.85 8.71 26.86
N CYS A 1060 24.62 8.35 26.47
CA CYS A 1060 23.68 9.25 25.81
C CYS A 1060 22.50 9.63 26.70
N THR A 1061 22.02 10.87 26.55
CA THR A 1061 20.81 11.34 27.21
C THR A 1061 19.59 10.59 26.67
N ILE A 1062 18.72 10.14 27.58
CA ILE A 1062 17.45 9.47 27.25
C ILE A 1062 16.29 10.26 27.85
N GLY A 1063 15.30 10.57 27.03
CA GLY A 1063 14.13 11.34 27.42
C GLY A 1063 14.41 12.83 27.67
N SER A 1064 13.33 13.60 27.71
CA SER A 1064 13.31 14.97 28.20
C SER A 1064 13.63 15.05 29.70
N ARG A 1065 14.21 16.18 30.14
CA ARG A 1065 14.55 16.36 31.56
C ARG A 1065 13.29 16.37 32.42
N THR A 1066 13.29 15.58 33.48
CA THR A 1066 12.18 15.54 34.43
C THR A 1066 12.31 16.70 35.43
N PRO A 1067 11.33 17.62 35.51
CA PRO A 1067 11.36 18.71 36.47
C PRO A 1067 11.01 18.22 37.88
N ILE A 1068 11.83 18.58 38.87
CA ILE A 1068 11.59 18.32 40.28
C ILE A 1068 11.50 19.68 40.99
N LYS A 1069 10.31 20.02 41.50
CA LYS A 1069 10.11 21.21 42.34
C LYS A 1069 10.62 20.93 43.74
N ILE A 1070 11.49 21.80 44.24
CA ILE A 1070 12.15 21.67 45.53
C ILE A 1070 11.95 22.96 46.33
N LYS A 1071 11.69 22.83 47.62
CA LYS A 1071 11.74 23.93 48.58
C LYS A 1071 12.75 23.59 49.67
N ILE A 1072 13.73 24.47 49.86
CA ILE A 1072 14.70 24.34 50.96
C ILE A 1072 14.12 25.04 52.18
N ASN A 1073 13.82 24.27 53.21
CA ASN A 1073 13.32 24.77 54.48
C ASN A 1073 14.49 25.11 55.41
N SER A 1074 14.36 26.23 56.11
CA SER A 1074 15.33 26.65 57.13
C SER A 1074 15.40 25.62 58.25
N LEU A 1075 16.62 25.33 58.69
CA LEU A 1075 16.82 24.59 59.92
C LEU A 1075 16.33 25.42 61.11
N PRO A 1076 15.63 24.83 62.08
CA PRO A 1076 15.35 25.52 63.33
C PRO A 1076 16.67 25.75 64.09
N SER A 1077 16.77 26.79 64.91
CA SER A 1077 17.97 27.01 65.74
C SER A 1077 17.64 27.02 67.23
N VAL A 1078 18.54 26.43 68.03
CA VAL A 1078 18.50 26.55 69.49
C VAL A 1078 19.38 27.72 69.87
N GLU A 1079 18.79 28.83 70.29
CA GLU A 1079 19.55 30.02 70.70
C GLU A 1079 20.20 29.80 72.07
N ARG A 1080 19.42 29.29 73.03
CA ARG A 1080 19.87 28.94 74.39
C ARG A 1080 18.85 28.05 75.09
N VAL A 1081 19.31 27.25 76.05
CA VAL A 1081 18.43 26.50 76.93
C VAL A 1081 18.51 27.09 78.33
N ILE A 1082 17.35 27.33 78.95
CA ILE A 1082 17.21 27.85 80.31
C ILE A 1082 16.78 26.72 81.23
N ALA A 1083 17.58 26.44 82.25
CA ALA A 1083 17.22 25.58 83.36
C ALA A 1083 16.57 26.42 84.46
N LYS A 1084 15.36 26.04 84.87
CA LYS A 1084 14.62 26.63 85.98
C LYS A 1084 14.55 25.60 87.11
N ASP A 1085 15.11 25.96 88.27
CA ASP A 1085 15.08 25.12 89.45
C ASP A 1085 13.70 25.16 90.16
N HIS A 1086 13.52 24.30 91.17
CA HIS A 1086 12.30 24.24 91.99
C HIS A 1086 11.94 25.55 92.73
N LYS A 1087 12.88 26.49 92.89
CA LYS A 1087 12.64 27.82 93.49
C LYS A 1087 12.30 28.88 92.45
N GLY A 1088 12.32 28.50 91.17
CA GLY A 1088 12.08 29.39 90.05
C GLY A 1088 13.30 30.17 89.58
N LYS A 1089 14.50 29.89 90.10
CA LYS A 1089 15.75 30.52 89.63
C LYS A 1089 16.09 29.98 88.24
N GLN A 1090 16.31 30.87 87.29
CA GLN A 1090 16.68 30.56 85.92
C GLN A 1090 18.20 30.63 85.72
N THR A 1091 18.79 29.68 84.98
CA THR A 1091 20.22 29.61 84.66
C THR A 1091 20.37 29.05 83.24
N THR A 1092 21.23 29.64 82.42
CA THR A 1092 21.47 29.14 81.05
C THR A 1092 22.31 27.86 81.10
N VAL A 1093 21.97 26.85 80.30
CA VAL A 1093 22.56 25.48 80.27
C VAL A 1093 23.98 25.45 79.66
N VAL A 1094 24.72 26.54 79.76
CA VAL A 1094 26.17 26.58 79.57
C VAL A 1094 26.92 26.58 80.92
N ASP A 1095 26.21 26.85 82.01
CA ASP A 1095 26.71 26.86 83.39
C ASP A 1095 26.22 25.65 84.19
N GLN A 1096 26.91 25.33 85.30
CA GLN A 1096 26.47 24.27 86.22
C GLN A 1096 25.17 24.66 86.93
N VAL A 1097 24.17 23.77 86.89
CA VAL A 1097 22.88 23.93 87.55
C VAL A 1097 22.79 22.98 88.74
N MET A 1098 22.70 23.56 89.94
CA MET A 1098 22.62 22.82 91.21
C MET A 1098 21.20 22.31 91.48
N ILE A 1099 21.01 20.99 91.46
CA ILE A 1099 19.74 20.30 91.69
C ILE A 1099 19.79 19.57 93.05
N LYS A 1100 18.72 19.55 93.86
CA LYS A 1100 18.65 18.64 95.02
C LYS A 1100 17.79 17.42 94.68
N GLY A 1101 18.16 16.24 95.18
CA GLY A 1101 17.41 15.00 94.97
C GLY A 1101 15.95 15.10 95.43
N GLY A 1102 15.02 14.62 94.60
CA GLY A 1102 13.57 14.73 94.83
C GLY A 1102 12.94 16.03 94.32
N GLN A 1103 13.67 16.87 93.59
CA GLN A 1103 13.15 18.12 93.03
C GLN A 1103 13.16 18.09 91.50
N SER A 1104 12.15 18.71 90.87
CA SER A 1104 12.07 18.83 89.42
C SER A 1104 13.00 19.93 88.89
N LEU A 1105 13.69 19.63 87.80
CA LEU A 1105 14.37 20.62 86.98
C LEU A 1105 13.59 20.81 85.68
N GLN A 1106 13.29 22.06 85.33
CA GLN A 1106 12.62 22.39 84.09
C GLN A 1106 13.64 22.97 83.11
N LEU A 1107 13.92 22.29 81.99
CA LEU A 1107 14.69 22.86 80.88
C LEU A 1107 13.72 23.42 79.85
N SER A 1108 13.82 24.71 79.56
CA SER A 1108 13.05 25.38 78.51
C SER A 1108 14.01 25.87 77.45
N SER A 1109 13.85 25.40 76.22
CA SER A 1109 14.66 25.87 75.10
C SER A 1109 14.06 27.14 74.49
N ILE A 1110 14.90 28.17 74.31
CA ILE A 1110 14.60 29.31 73.44
C ILE A 1110 15.14 28.95 72.07
N VAL A 1111 14.23 28.95 71.11
CA VAL A 1111 14.46 28.46 69.76
C VAL A 1111 13.90 29.46 68.76
N SER A 1112 14.44 29.47 67.54
CA SER A 1112 13.86 30.19 66.42
C SER A 1112 13.11 29.25 65.48
N GLY A 1113 11.99 29.72 64.92
CA GLY A 1113 11.12 28.96 64.03
C GLY A 1113 9.88 28.35 64.71
N GLU A 1114 8.96 27.84 63.89
CA GLU A 1114 7.75 27.15 64.35
C GLU A 1114 8.09 25.68 64.62
N ILE A 1115 8.20 25.32 65.91
CA ILE A 1115 8.65 23.99 66.34
C ILE A 1115 7.47 23.04 66.54
N GLN A 1116 7.57 21.87 65.93
CA GLN A 1116 6.59 20.79 66.06
C GLN A 1116 6.93 19.87 67.23
N ARG A 1117 8.21 19.56 67.40
CA ARG A 1117 8.68 18.51 68.31
C ARG A 1117 10.04 18.83 68.90
N TYR A 1118 10.22 18.45 70.14
CA TYR A 1118 11.47 18.45 70.89
C TYR A 1118 11.74 17.01 71.33
N ASP A 1119 12.97 16.55 71.09
CA ASP A 1119 13.45 15.26 71.56
C ASP A 1119 14.69 15.50 72.43
N TRP A 1120 14.65 14.95 73.65
CA TRP A 1120 15.74 15.06 74.62
C TRP A 1120 16.27 13.69 74.95
N GLU A 1121 17.55 13.50 74.69
CA GLU A 1121 18.23 12.22 74.84
C GLU A 1121 19.55 12.40 75.56
N TYR A 1122 20.02 11.34 76.21
CA TYR A 1122 21.34 11.29 76.82
C TYR A 1122 22.16 10.15 76.23
N LEU A 1123 23.48 10.29 76.31
CA LEU A 1123 24.46 9.28 75.95
C LEU A 1123 25.53 9.27 77.03
N LEU A 1124 25.63 8.19 77.81
CA LEU A 1124 26.72 8.04 78.78
C LEU A 1124 28.01 7.69 78.05
N ASP A 1125 29.17 8.09 78.59
CA ASP A 1125 30.49 7.75 77.99
C ASP A 1125 30.74 6.23 77.93
N THR A 1126 29.95 5.44 78.67
CA THR A 1126 29.99 3.97 78.69
C THR A 1126 29.01 3.31 77.70
N GLU A 1127 28.24 4.10 76.94
CA GLU A 1127 27.18 3.63 76.04
C GLU A 1127 27.43 4.14 74.61
N ASN A 1128 26.86 3.45 73.61
CA ASN A 1128 27.01 3.78 72.19
C ASN A 1128 25.71 4.28 71.53
N GLU A 1129 24.61 4.37 72.27
CA GLU A 1129 23.30 4.76 71.74
C GLU A 1129 22.65 5.84 72.61
N TRP A 1130 22.02 6.82 71.95
CA TRP A 1130 21.24 7.86 72.59
C TRP A 1130 19.95 7.27 73.15
N LYS A 1131 19.62 7.62 74.40
CA LYS A 1131 18.44 7.11 75.10
C LYS A 1131 17.59 8.25 75.63
N ALA A 1132 16.27 8.08 75.63
CA ALA A 1132 15.36 8.99 76.31
C ALA A 1132 15.61 8.96 77.83
N PHE A 1133 15.51 10.11 78.49
CA PHE A 1133 15.69 10.20 79.94
C PHE A 1133 14.63 9.37 80.67
N PRO A 1134 15.01 8.41 81.54
CA PRO A 1134 14.06 7.47 82.15
C PRO A 1134 13.15 8.11 83.22
N PHE A 1135 13.45 9.34 83.64
CA PHE A 1135 12.71 10.09 84.66
C PHE A 1135 12.40 11.53 84.22
N ALA A 1136 12.22 11.73 82.91
CA ALA A 1136 11.82 13.03 82.37
C ALA A 1136 10.55 12.93 81.54
N THR A 1137 9.83 14.04 81.49
CA THR A 1137 8.68 14.23 80.61
C THR A 1137 9.00 15.37 79.66
N VAL A 1138 8.82 15.14 78.37
CA VAL A 1138 8.95 16.17 77.35
C VAL A 1138 7.55 16.67 77.01
N ASP A 1139 7.34 17.98 77.17
CA ASP A 1139 6.11 18.64 76.76
C ASP A 1139 6.30 19.20 75.35
N ASN A 1140 5.71 18.52 74.37
CA ASN A 1140 5.71 18.96 72.97
C ASN A 1140 4.47 19.84 72.71
N PRO A 1141 4.57 20.87 71.84
CA PRO A 1141 3.43 21.69 71.48
C PRO A 1141 2.25 20.84 70.97
N GLU A 1142 1.01 21.18 71.36
CA GLU A 1142 -0.18 20.57 70.75
C GLU A 1142 -0.33 21.08 69.32
N VAL A 1143 -0.31 20.14 68.37
CA VAL A 1143 -0.43 20.40 66.95
C VAL A 1143 -1.83 20.01 66.50
N GLU A 1144 -2.67 20.99 66.15
CA GLU A 1144 -3.99 20.74 65.57
C GLU A 1144 -3.85 20.68 64.04
N VAL A 1145 -4.09 19.50 63.47
CA VAL A 1145 -4.14 19.34 62.01
C VAL A 1145 -5.56 19.62 61.55
N ARG A 1146 -5.80 20.79 60.95
CA ARG A 1146 -7.09 21.09 60.31
C ARG A 1146 -7.02 20.76 58.82
N SER A 1147 -7.95 19.93 58.37
CA SER A 1147 -7.98 19.40 57.01
C SER A 1147 -8.38 20.43 55.95
N THR A 1148 -9.09 21.53 56.27
CA THR A 1148 -9.53 22.51 55.24
C THR A 1148 -9.90 23.88 55.85
N ILE A 1149 -9.50 24.99 55.20
CA ILE A 1149 -9.94 26.36 55.52
C ILE A 1149 -10.94 26.83 54.46
N LEU A 1150 -12.14 27.18 54.90
CA LEU A 1150 -13.24 27.66 54.06
C LEU A 1150 -13.26 29.19 54.01
N GLU A 1151 -13.57 29.76 52.86
CA GLU A 1151 -13.76 31.19 52.68
C GLU A 1151 -14.99 31.67 53.46
N ARG A 1152 -14.87 32.80 54.15
CA ARG A 1152 -15.93 33.38 54.99
C ARG A 1152 -16.13 34.85 54.68
N ASP A 1153 -17.36 35.32 54.75
CA ASP A 1153 -17.71 36.72 54.56
C ASP A 1153 -17.32 37.59 55.77
N LYS A 1154 -17.57 38.90 55.65
CA LYS A 1154 -17.28 39.90 56.70
C LYS A 1154 -18.02 39.66 58.02
N ASP A 1155 -19.07 38.83 58.01
CA ASP A 1155 -19.89 38.45 59.17
C ASP A 1155 -19.55 37.02 59.65
N ASN A 1156 -18.45 36.45 59.15
CA ASN A 1156 -17.89 35.15 59.50
C ASN A 1156 -18.71 33.92 59.08
N LYS A 1157 -19.63 34.06 58.11
CA LYS A 1157 -20.37 32.94 57.50
C LYS A 1157 -19.60 32.35 56.32
N VAL A 1158 -19.69 31.03 56.14
CA VAL A 1158 -19.05 30.32 55.03
C VAL A 1158 -19.65 30.77 53.71
N ILE A 1159 -18.80 31.11 52.75
CA ILE A 1159 -19.21 31.49 51.39
C ILE A 1159 -19.29 30.21 50.55
N PHE A 1160 -20.36 30.07 49.78
CA PHE A 1160 -20.62 28.94 48.90
C PHE A 1160 -20.52 29.37 47.44
N ASP A 1161 -20.06 28.48 46.57
CA ASP A 1161 -20.04 28.69 45.12
C ASP A 1161 -21.46 28.67 44.53
N GLN A 1162 -21.59 28.96 43.24
CA GLN A 1162 -22.87 28.95 42.51
C GLN A 1162 -23.58 27.58 42.48
N ASN A 1163 -22.93 26.52 42.96
CA ASN A 1163 -23.48 25.16 43.09
C ASN A 1163 -23.66 24.74 44.57
N ASP A 1164 -23.69 25.70 45.50
CA ASP A 1164 -23.91 25.50 46.93
C ASP A 1164 -22.83 24.66 47.64
N ARG A 1165 -21.59 24.68 47.10
CA ARG A 1165 -20.42 24.05 47.74
C ARG A 1165 -19.56 25.08 48.44
N PRO A 1166 -19.09 24.84 49.67
CA PRO A 1166 -18.32 25.83 50.41
C PRO A 1166 -17.00 26.10 49.70
N ILE A 1167 -16.69 27.38 49.45
CA ILE A 1167 -15.49 27.78 48.73
C ILE A 1167 -14.29 27.51 49.62
N ILE A 1168 -13.37 26.68 49.14
CA ILE A 1168 -12.16 26.31 49.88
C ILE A 1168 -11.10 27.37 49.59
N LYS A 1169 -10.68 28.09 50.63
CA LYS A 1169 -9.62 29.11 50.53
C LYS A 1169 -8.23 28.49 50.59
N GLN A 1170 -8.08 27.37 51.31
CA GLN A 1170 -6.81 26.65 51.44
C GLN A 1170 -7.06 25.19 51.91
N GLN A 1171 -6.44 24.20 51.25
CA GLN A 1171 -6.42 22.81 51.73
C GLN A 1171 -5.25 22.60 52.70
N GLY A 1172 -5.54 22.04 53.88
CA GLY A 1172 -4.57 21.50 54.86
C GLY A 1172 -3.41 22.40 55.29
N GLY A 1173 -3.47 22.94 56.50
CA GLY A 1173 -2.34 23.59 57.18
C GLY A 1173 -2.18 23.04 58.60
N VAL A 1174 -0.94 22.88 59.05
CA VAL A 1174 -0.63 22.54 60.45
C VAL A 1174 -0.66 23.82 61.26
N PHE A 1175 -1.51 23.90 62.28
CA PHE A 1175 -1.57 25.06 63.17
C PHE A 1175 -1.13 24.66 64.57
N ILE A 1176 -0.19 25.44 65.13
CA ILE A 1176 0.18 25.33 66.53
C ILE A 1176 -0.85 26.14 67.33
N THR A 1177 -1.68 25.48 68.13
CA THR A 1177 -2.77 26.15 68.87
C THR A 1177 -2.30 26.81 70.17
N LYS A 1178 -1.06 26.53 70.59
CA LYS A 1178 -0.35 27.23 71.67
C LYS A 1178 1.13 27.37 71.32
N HIS A 1179 1.65 28.61 71.28
CA HIS A 1179 3.10 28.83 71.30
C HIS A 1179 3.69 28.20 72.56
N GLY A 1180 4.27 27.00 72.42
CA GLY A 1180 4.93 26.28 73.49
C GLY A 1180 6.44 26.30 73.27
N THR A 1181 7.17 26.94 74.16
CA THR A 1181 8.59 26.60 74.38
C THR A 1181 8.63 25.13 74.77
N GLY A 1182 9.29 24.25 74.02
CA GLY A 1182 9.48 22.86 74.44
C GLY A 1182 10.08 22.79 75.83
N VAL A 1183 9.37 22.15 76.75
CA VAL A 1183 9.80 22.01 78.14
C VAL A 1183 10.14 20.56 78.43
N LEU A 1184 11.40 20.30 78.80
CA LEU A 1184 11.78 19.04 79.46
C LEU A 1184 11.65 19.23 80.97
N ILE A 1185 10.81 18.43 81.61
CA ILE A 1185 10.73 18.37 83.07
C ILE A 1185 11.44 17.09 83.51
N ILE A 1186 12.59 17.25 84.14
CA ILE A 1186 13.34 16.14 84.72
C ILE A 1186 12.99 16.04 86.20
N ALA A 1187 12.32 14.96 86.61
CA ALA A 1187 11.94 14.72 87.99
C ALA A 1187 12.93 13.74 88.63
N PHE A 1188 14.05 14.24 89.16
CA PHE A 1188 15.10 13.39 89.72
C PHE A 1188 14.62 12.64 90.98
N PRO A 1189 14.52 11.30 90.97
CA PRO A 1189 14.31 10.54 92.20
C PRO A 1189 15.47 10.78 93.17
N LYS A 1190 15.22 10.70 94.49
CA LYS A 1190 16.29 10.85 95.50
C LYS A 1190 17.44 9.84 95.33
N ASP A 1191 17.15 8.68 94.74
CA ASP A 1191 18.09 7.59 94.45
C ASP A 1191 18.16 7.28 92.94
N ALA A 1192 18.14 8.31 92.08
CA ALA A 1192 18.14 8.16 90.62
C ALA A 1192 19.32 7.27 90.14
N LYS A 1193 19.03 6.00 89.84
CA LYS A 1193 20.00 5.05 89.29
C LYS A 1193 19.67 4.75 87.83
N VAL A 1194 20.69 4.79 86.98
CA VAL A 1194 20.59 4.29 85.59
C VAL A 1194 21.69 3.27 85.39
N ASN A 1195 21.29 2.08 84.95
CA ASN A 1195 22.14 0.88 84.92
C ASN A 1195 22.80 0.57 86.28
N GLY A 1196 22.08 0.79 87.39
CA GLY A 1196 22.53 0.44 88.75
C GLY A 1196 23.43 1.45 89.46
N GLU A 1197 23.87 2.52 88.80
CA GLU A 1197 24.73 3.56 89.36
C GLU A 1197 24.01 4.89 89.53
N ASN A 1198 24.38 5.66 90.58
CA ASN A 1198 23.82 6.99 90.83
C ASN A 1198 24.12 7.93 89.66
N TRP A 1199 23.06 8.49 89.07
CA TRP A 1199 23.11 9.41 87.93
C TRP A 1199 24.07 10.59 88.15
N HIS A 1200 24.20 11.04 89.41
CA HIS A 1200 25.05 12.15 89.82
C HIS A 1200 26.56 11.97 89.57
N ASN A 1201 27.03 10.75 89.30
CA ASN A 1201 28.45 10.46 89.06
C ASN A 1201 28.79 10.15 87.59
N LYS A 1202 27.79 10.09 86.71
CA LYS A 1202 27.99 9.71 85.31
C LYS A 1202 28.52 10.89 84.50
N LYS A 1203 29.46 10.59 83.59
CA LYS A 1203 29.87 11.48 82.50
C LYS A 1203 29.17 11.04 81.22
N GLY A 1204 28.87 11.99 80.36
CA GLY A 1204 28.14 11.75 79.14
C GLY A 1204 27.73 13.05 78.46
N LYS A 1205 26.87 12.92 77.48
CA LYS A 1205 26.34 14.02 76.69
C LYS A 1205 24.81 14.01 76.74
N VAL A 1206 24.22 15.16 76.53
CA VAL A 1206 22.78 15.36 76.37
C VAL A 1206 22.55 15.99 75.01
N ARG A 1207 21.65 15.43 74.22
CA ARG A 1207 21.24 15.97 72.92
C ARG A 1207 19.83 16.52 73.05
N LEU A 1208 19.67 17.78 72.66
CA LEU A 1208 18.38 18.34 72.31
C LEU A 1208 18.28 18.33 70.79
N THR A 1209 17.29 17.62 70.25
CA THR A 1209 16.90 17.70 68.86
C THR A 1209 15.57 18.44 68.78
N ILE A 1210 15.52 19.52 68.00
CA ILE A 1210 14.29 20.25 67.72
C ILE A 1210 13.90 20.04 66.26
N THR A 1211 12.63 19.76 66.01
CA THR A 1211 12.07 19.53 64.68
C THR A 1211 10.98 20.57 64.40
N ASN A 1212 11.13 21.33 63.32
CA ASN A 1212 10.14 22.33 62.92
C ASN A 1212 8.90 21.70 62.24
N LEU A 1213 7.90 22.52 61.90
CA LEU A 1213 6.68 22.07 61.21
C LEU A 1213 6.94 21.46 59.81
N THR A 1214 8.09 21.72 59.20
CA THR A 1214 8.47 21.16 57.89
C THR A 1214 9.28 19.87 58.00
N GLY A 1215 9.48 19.34 59.21
CA GLY A 1215 10.25 18.11 59.47
C GLY A 1215 11.77 18.32 59.58
N CYS A 1216 12.26 19.55 59.47
CA CYS A 1216 13.70 19.85 59.56
C CYS A 1216 14.17 19.90 61.00
N SER A 1217 15.28 19.22 61.27
CA SER A 1217 15.76 18.98 62.63
C SER A 1217 17.16 19.51 62.86
N THR A 1218 17.34 20.20 64.00
CA THR A 1218 18.66 20.65 64.47
C THR A 1218 18.94 20.02 65.82
N SER A 1219 20.15 19.51 66.00
CA SER A 1219 20.60 18.95 67.28
C SER A 1219 21.67 19.83 67.91
N VAL A 1220 21.52 20.12 69.20
CA VAL A 1220 22.57 20.71 70.02
C VAL A 1220 22.94 19.74 71.13
N ILE A 1221 24.24 19.55 71.34
CA ILE A 1221 24.78 18.62 72.31
C ILE A 1221 25.43 19.39 73.46
N TYR A 1222 25.04 19.05 74.69
CA TYR A 1222 25.56 19.58 75.94
C TYR A 1222 26.31 18.49 76.70
N ASP A 1223 27.29 18.87 77.53
CA ASP A 1223 27.96 17.93 78.44
C ASP A 1223 27.04 17.65 79.65
N LEU A 1224 26.76 16.38 79.94
CA LEU A 1224 25.85 15.96 81.02
C LEU A 1224 26.24 16.55 82.40
N THR A 1225 27.49 16.98 82.59
CA THR A 1225 27.98 17.61 83.82
C THR A 1225 27.31 18.94 84.17
N PHE A 1226 26.55 19.58 83.27
CA PHE A 1226 25.74 20.75 83.62
C PHE A 1226 24.66 20.42 84.68
N LEU A 1227 24.25 19.15 84.81
CA LEU A 1227 23.24 18.66 85.77
C LEU A 1227 23.85 18.20 87.12
N ARG A 1228 24.66 19.04 87.77
CA ARG A 1228 25.31 18.68 89.06
C ARG A 1228 24.69 19.39 90.25
N GLY A 1229 24.19 18.66 91.26
CA GLY A 1229 23.91 19.27 92.56
C GLY A 1229 23.70 18.31 93.74
N PHE A 1230 24.24 18.76 94.89
CA PHE A 1230 24.26 18.22 96.27
C PHE A 1230 25.06 16.92 96.55
N ARG A 1231 26.31 17.11 97.00
CA ARG A 1231 26.90 16.36 98.12
C ARG A 1231 26.73 17.21 99.38
N GLU A 1232 25.88 16.78 100.32
CA GLU A 1232 26.11 17.04 101.74
C GLU A 1232 25.56 15.87 102.57
N GLY A 1233 26.43 15.28 103.41
CA GLY A 1233 26.02 14.60 104.64
C GLY A 1233 26.05 13.07 104.67
N ILE A 1234 27.24 12.44 104.59
CA ILE A 1234 27.54 11.30 105.49
C ILE A 1234 28.91 11.56 106.13
N PHE A 1235 28.91 11.52 107.46
CA PHE A 1235 30.03 11.76 108.36
C PHE A 1235 31.23 10.82 108.13
N SER A 1236 32.39 11.37 108.48
CA SER A 1236 33.69 10.75 108.76
C SER A 1236 33.65 9.40 109.49
N ASN A 1237 34.48 8.43 109.07
CA ASN A 1237 35.61 7.90 109.87
C ASN A 1237 36.50 6.93 109.04
N PRO A 1238 37.75 6.62 109.49
CA PRO A 1238 38.93 6.70 108.65
C PRO A 1238 39.81 5.45 108.81
N MET A 1239 39.80 4.52 107.87
CA MET A 1239 40.85 3.50 107.81
C MET A 1239 41.30 3.30 106.37
N LEU A 1240 42.42 3.97 106.07
CA LEU A 1240 43.67 3.40 105.51
C LEU A 1240 43.56 2.05 104.75
N PRO A 1241 44.54 1.76 103.88
CA PRO A 1241 45.19 2.60 102.89
C PRO A 1241 45.37 1.83 101.55
N SER A 1242 46.18 2.43 100.68
CA SER A 1242 47.18 1.71 99.89
C SER A 1242 46.81 1.23 98.49
N LYS A 1243 47.26 2.10 97.56
CA LYS A 1243 48.27 1.83 96.53
C LYS A 1243 47.79 1.42 95.14
N LYS A 1244 48.13 2.36 94.25
CA LYS A 1244 48.99 2.19 93.08
C LYS A 1244 48.32 1.73 91.78
N THR A 1245 48.12 2.74 90.92
CA THR A 1245 48.81 2.89 89.62
C THR A 1245 48.94 1.64 88.75
N LYS A 1246 48.26 1.63 87.61
CA LYS A 1246 48.85 2.09 86.34
C LYS A 1246 47.76 2.52 85.38
#